data_AF-A0A1V6RIM3-F1
#
_entry.id   AF-A0A1V6RIM3-F1
#
_cell.length_a   1.000
_cell.length_b   1.000
_cell.length_c   1.000
_cell.angle_alpha   90.00
_cell.angle_beta   90.00
_cell.angle_gamma   90.00
#
_symmetry.space_group_name_H-M   'P 1'
#
loop_
_entity.id
_entity.type
_entity.pdbx_description
1 polymer ?
#
loop_
_entity_poly.entity_id
_entity_poly.type
_entity_poly.pdbx_seq_one_letter_code
_entity_poly.pdbx_strand_id
1 'polypeptide(L)'
;MEDPKIQLVEYQGNQYHVVKEGLAKILNPPAQEAASKGTKKDLKDDDQMQSVFYNPIQQFNRDLSVLAIRAHGEHIIDLKKQKAAQKLKRQAGNGEKKRKREDDQTENPRPAPNAEHKENTETNDQPVSAAPVDQEPQSEARLEQPAPSFTVLDALSATGLRALRYASELPFVTKVVANDLSESAIKSMKKNIDYNNLKTIKPNLADARVYMYGLDNASKFDVIDLDPYGTAAPFMDAAVQAAKDGGLLCVTCTDAGVWASTGYSEKSFSLYGGIPIKGLHSHEGGLRLILNAIAMSAAKYGMAIEPLLSLSIDFYARVFVRVYRSPAQVKFTAGNTMLVYNCDVGCGAWTTQFIGCNKSKTDRKGNPIYNHTLSQGPTAGPHCEHCGTKTHLAGPMWGGPLHNPQFIQKILDMLPGADPETYQTCARIEGMLTTALEEDLDLTPSQFESSTPKRPVPSTKHHHDPAYPAIIPRMDVAAQEKYPFYFSISALAKVLHTTTPPIDDFRGALSHLGYRSTRSHTKPNSIRTDAPWEVIWEVMREWVRQWSPIKETSLKPGTAGAAIMGKSRENLRKLSDEDQWLSLLKKDLMSAVEAGRDISDLVTKVEAALYRSGSRTSWKSAPASAEKSSDADPQPVPEKAPAQPFKRPHPSTLEVVFDDALGREVSAVHTKKRLVRYQLNPRANWGPLNRAGR
;
A
#
# COMPACT_ATOMS: atom_id res chain seq x y z
N MET A 1 12.18 -34.65 -11.61
CA MET A 1 11.15 -33.79 -12.22
C MET A 1 11.76 -33.29 -13.51
N GLU A 2 11.30 -33.83 -14.65
CA GLU A 2 11.82 -33.50 -15.98
C GLU A 2 11.61 -32.01 -16.27
N ASP A 3 12.66 -31.34 -16.77
CA ASP A 3 12.68 -29.92 -17.14
C ASP A 3 11.56 -29.66 -18.18
N PRO A 4 10.83 -28.53 -18.13
CA PRO A 4 9.69 -28.30 -18.99
C PRO A 4 10.14 -28.31 -20.45
N LYS A 5 9.65 -29.30 -21.21
CA LYS A 5 9.85 -29.54 -22.65
C LYS A 5 10.48 -28.37 -23.40
N ILE A 6 11.81 -28.32 -23.40
CA ILE A 6 12.56 -27.35 -24.20
C ILE A 6 12.42 -27.80 -25.65
N GLN A 7 11.48 -27.19 -26.37
CA GLN A 7 11.26 -27.48 -27.78
C GLN A 7 12.28 -26.69 -28.59
N LEU A 8 13.14 -27.40 -29.33
CA LEU A 8 14.05 -26.79 -30.30
C LEU A 8 13.25 -26.48 -31.57
N VAL A 9 13.31 -25.24 -32.03
CA VAL A 9 12.67 -24.81 -33.29
C VAL A 9 13.68 -24.08 -34.17
N GLU A 10 13.57 -24.30 -35.47
CA GLU A 10 14.25 -23.49 -36.47
C GLU A 10 13.36 -22.30 -36.83
N TYR A 11 13.90 -21.08 -36.70
CA TYR A 11 13.20 -19.86 -37.05
C TYR A 11 14.16 -18.90 -37.73
N GLN A 12 13.81 -18.44 -38.94
CA GLN A 12 14.65 -17.55 -39.75
C GLN A 12 16.10 -18.08 -39.90
N GLY A 13 16.26 -19.37 -40.19
CA GLY A 13 17.54 -20.04 -40.42
C GLY A 13 18.43 -20.23 -39.19
N ASN A 14 17.91 -20.02 -37.98
CA ASN A 14 18.64 -20.19 -36.72
C ASN A 14 17.85 -21.09 -35.76
N GLN A 15 18.57 -21.84 -34.91
CA GLN A 15 17.97 -22.70 -33.89
C GLN A 15 17.73 -21.95 -32.58
N TYR A 16 16.56 -22.19 -31.97
CA TYR A 16 16.15 -21.60 -30.70
C TYR A 16 15.50 -22.63 -29.78
N HIS A 17 15.68 -22.44 -28.48
CA HIS A 17 14.85 -23.03 -27.45
C HIS A 17 13.61 -22.16 -27.24
N VAL A 18 12.43 -22.77 -27.34
CA VAL A 18 11.16 -22.07 -27.07
C VAL A 18 10.85 -22.16 -25.59
N VAL A 19 10.73 -21.00 -24.95
CA VAL A 19 10.18 -20.90 -23.59
C VAL A 19 8.76 -20.36 -23.69
N LYS A 20 7.79 -21.13 -23.21
CA LYS A 20 6.39 -20.71 -23.09
C LYS A 20 6.10 -20.26 -21.67
N GLU A 21 5.56 -19.06 -21.52
CA GLU A 21 4.99 -18.57 -20.27
C GLU A 21 3.67 -17.85 -20.52
N GLY A 22 2.60 -18.29 -19.85
CA GLY A 22 1.25 -17.88 -20.19
C GLY A 22 0.93 -18.27 -21.64
N LEU A 23 0.38 -17.32 -22.40
CA LEU A 23 0.14 -17.50 -23.83
C LEU A 23 1.33 -17.10 -24.71
N ALA A 24 2.33 -16.45 -24.13
CA ALA A 24 3.50 -15.95 -24.84
C ALA A 24 4.58 -17.02 -25.02
N LYS A 25 5.29 -16.97 -26.14
CA LYS A 25 6.46 -17.80 -26.44
C LYS A 25 7.65 -16.90 -26.74
N ILE A 26 8.80 -17.14 -26.11
CA ILE A 26 10.04 -16.43 -26.44
C ILE A 26 11.09 -17.40 -26.98
N LEU A 27 11.92 -16.89 -27.90
CA LEU A 27 12.99 -17.64 -28.53
C LEU A 27 14.31 -17.32 -27.82
N ASN A 28 14.90 -18.34 -27.18
CA ASN A 28 16.19 -18.23 -26.52
C ASN A 28 17.27 -18.97 -27.33
N PRO A 29 18.37 -18.33 -27.75
CA PRO A 29 19.45 -19.03 -28.44
C PRO A 29 20.10 -20.11 -27.53
N PRO A 30 20.47 -21.29 -28.05
CA PRO A 30 21.11 -22.35 -27.27
C PRO A 30 22.38 -21.91 -26.51
N ALA A 31 23.17 -21.02 -27.11
CA ALA A 31 24.36 -20.44 -26.46
C ALA A 31 24.02 -19.60 -25.19
N GLN A 32 22.84 -18.96 -25.16
CA GLN A 32 22.40 -18.14 -24.03
C GLN A 32 21.83 -18.97 -22.87
N GLU A 33 21.30 -20.16 -23.14
CA GLU A 33 20.83 -21.05 -22.08
C GLU A 33 22.00 -21.60 -21.25
N ALA A 34 23.12 -21.96 -21.90
CA ALA A 34 24.36 -22.33 -21.24
C ALA A 34 24.90 -21.19 -20.36
N ALA A 35 24.81 -19.93 -20.83
CA ALA A 35 25.21 -18.76 -20.06
C ALA A 35 24.29 -18.45 -18.86
N SER A 36 22.98 -18.71 -19.00
CA SER A 36 21.98 -18.50 -17.93
C SER A 36 22.05 -19.55 -16.81
N LYS A 37 22.66 -20.72 -17.08
CA LYS A 37 22.89 -21.81 -16.12
C LYS A 37 24.32 -21.82 -15.52
N GLY A 38 25.24 -21.05 -16.08
CA GLY A 38 26.65 -20.98 -15.64
C GLY A 38 26.89 -20.03 -14.46
N THR A 39 27.85 -20.36 -13.59
CA THR A 39 28.36 -19.45 -12.56
C THR A 39 29.15 -18.29 -13.20
N LYS A 40 29.04 -17.09 -12.64
CA LYS A 40 29.69 -15.83 -13.10
C LYS A 40 31.20 -15.91 -13.42
N LYS A 41 31.90 -16.97 -13.02
CA LYS A 41 33.33 -17.19 -13.27
C LYS A 41 33.64 -17.82 -14.64
N ASP A 42 32.65 -18.37 -15.33
CA ASP A 42 32.87 -19.23 -16.51
C ASP A 42 32.40 -18.60 -17.84
N LEU A 43 31.95 -17.34 -17.83
CA LEU A 43 31.38 -16.66 -19.01
C LEU A 43 32.43 -15.81 -19.73
N LYS A 44 32.57 -15.99 -21.05
CA LYS A 44 33.35 -15.09 -21.92
C LYS A 44 32.61 -13.74 -22.07
N ASP A 45 33.35 -12.66 -22.34
CA ASP A 45 32.77 -11.31 -22.46
C ASP A 45 31.70 -11.21 -23.58
N ASP A 46 31.86 -11.97 -24.66
CA ASP A 46 30.87 -12.05 -25.75
C ASP A 46 29.56 -12.75 -25.35
N ASP A 47 29.61 -13.72 -24.43
CA ASP A 47 28.43 -14.45 -23.95
C ASP A 47 27.58 -13.57 -23.00
N GLN A 48 28.22 -12.63 -22.29
CA GLN A 48 27.53 -11.64 -21.45
C GLN A 48 26.79 -10.59 -22.30
N MET A 49 27.36 -10.17 -23.44
CA MET A 49 26.74 -9.21 -24.36
C MET A 49 25.53 -9.78 -25.11
N GLN A 50 25.48 -11.10 -25.31
CA GLN A 50 24.40 -11.73 -26.06
C GLN A 50 23.20 -12.14 -25.19
N SER A 51 23.37 -12.52 -23.91
CA SER A 51 22.26 -13.04 -23.10
C SER A 51 21.11 -12.04 -22.94
N VAL A 52 19.98 -12.27 -23.63
CA VAL A 52 18.77 -11.47 -23.42
C VAL A 52 18.01 -12.07 -22.25
N PHE A 53 17.82 -11.27 -21.21
CA PHE A 53 17.42 -11.80 -19.91
C PHE A 53 16.00 -12.36 -19.87
N TYR A 54 15.92 -13.60 -19.38
CA TYR A 54 14.70 -14.23 -18.93
C TYR A 54 14.97 -14.89 -17.57
N ASN A 55 14.11 -14.62 -16.59
CA ASN A 55 14.17 -15.25 -15.27
C ASN A 55 12.84 -15.97 -14.97
N PRO A 56 12.82 -17.32 -14.90
CA PRO A 56 11.60 -18.08 -14.62
C PRO A 56 11.05 -17.83 -13.21
N ILE A 57 11.88 -17.38 -12.26
CA ILE A 57 11.43 -17.07 -10.88
C ILE A 57 10.42 -15.90 -10.87
N GLN A 58 10.48 -15.03 -11.88
CA GLN A 58 9.59 -13.88 -12.03
C GLN A 58 8.22 -14.24 -12.65
N GLN A 59 7.91 -15.51 -12.92
CA GLN A 59 6.61 -15.93 -13.45
C GLN A 59 5.45 -15.49 -12.55
N PHE A 60 5.59 -15.61 -11.22
CA PHE A 60 4.59 -15.12 -10.26
C PHE A 60 4.34 -13.61 -10.40
N ASN A 61 5.41 -12.82 -10.57
CA ASN A 61 5.30 -11.37 -10.75
C ASN A 61 4.53 -11.05 -12.05
N ARG A 62 4.84 -11.75 -13.14
CA ARG A 62 4.20 -11.55 -14.44
C ARG A 62 2.72 -12.00 -14.43
N ASP A 63 2.41 -13.15 -13.86
CA ASP A 63 1.02 -13.63 -13.68
C ASP A 63 0.20 -12.61 -12.86
N LEU A 64 0.74 -12.17 -11.72
CA LEU A 64 0.10 -11.16 -10.88
C LEU A 64 -0.10 -9.83 -11.64
N SER A 65 0.88 -9.43 -12.46
CA SER A 65 0.80 -8.20 -13.24
C SER A 65 -0.32 -8.26 -14.28
N VAL A 66 -0.47 -9.39 -14.99
CA VAL A 66 -1.57 -9.58 -15.94
C VAL A 66 -2.92 -9.47 -15.24
N LEU A 67 -3.11 -10.16 -14.11
CA LEU A 67 -4.38 -10.12 -13.37
C LEU A 67 -4.68 -8.73 -12.76
N ALA A 68 -3.67 -8.05 -12.23
CA ALA A 68 -3.81 -6.69 -11.69
C ALA A 68 -4.18 -5.68 -12.79
N ILE A 69 -3.54 -5.79 -13.97
CA ILE A 69 -3.88 -4.95 -15.13
C ILE A 69 -5.27 -5.28 -15.66
N ARG A 70 -5.68 -6.55 -15.64
CA ARG A 70 -7.04 -6.97 -15.99
C ARG A 70 -8.08 -6.30 -15.09
N ALA A 71 -7.91 -6.39 -13.78
CA ALA A 71 -8.79 -5.75 -12.80
C ALA A 71 -8.87 -4.23 -13.00
N HIS A 72 -7.74 -3.57 -13.24
CA HIS A 72 -7.71 -2.14 -13.52
C HIS A 72 -8.32 -1.78 -14.88
N GLY A 73 -8.08 -2.57 -15.92
CA GLY A 73 -8.63 -2.34 -17.26
C GLY A 73 -10.14 -2.45 -17.29
N GLU A 74 -10.70 -3.48 -16.67
CA GLU A 74 -12.15 -3.63 -16.49
C GLU A 74 -12.74 -2.42 -15.72
N HIS A 75 -12.06 -1.95 -14.67
CA HIS A 75 -12.44 -0.73 -13.94
C HIS A 75 -12.49 0.51 -14.84
N ILE A 76 -11.46 0.75 -15.65
CA ILE A 76 -11.40 1.91 -16.55
C ILE A 76 -12.48 1.84 -17.63
N ILE A 77 -12.73 0.65 -18.18
CA ILE A 77 -13.79 0.44 -19.18
C ILE A 77 -15.16 0.77 -18.58
N ASP A 78 -15.47 0.24 -17.40
CA ASP A 78 -16.76 0.50 -16.74
C ASP A 78 -16.90 1.97 -16.31
N LEU A 79 -15.82 2.64 -15.87
CA LEU A 79 -15.83 4.08 -15.63
C LEU A 79 -16.14 4.88 -16.90
N LYS A 80 -15.57 4.50 -18.05
CA LYS A 80 -15.85 5.15 -19.34
C LYS A 80 -17.32 4.95 -19.73
N LYS A 81 -17.86 3.74 -19.60
CA LYS A 81 -19.29 3.45 -19.84
C LYS A 81 -20.20 4.26 -18.92
N GLN A 82 -19.89 4.32 -17.62
CA GLN A 82 -20.66 5.08 -16.64
C GLN A 82 -20.69 6.57 -16.99
N LYS A 83 -19.53 7.17 -17.32
CA LYS A 83 -19.44 8.57 -17.76
C LYS A 83 -20.22 8.83 -19.05
N ALA A 84 -20.14 7.92 -20.02
CA ALA A 84 -20.89 8.02 -21.28
C ALA A 84 -22.41 7.99 -21.02
N ALA A 85 -22.89 7.05 -20.19
CA ALA A 85 -24.30 6.95 -19.81
C ALA A 85 -24.78 8.21 -19.06
N GLN A 86 -23.98 8.74 -18.13
CA GLN A 86 -24.30 10.00 -17.43
C GLN A 86 -24.37 11.20 -18.39
N LYS A 87 -23.48 11.27 -19.39
CA LYS A 87 -23.50 12.31 -20.41
C LYS A 87 -24.78 12.24 -21.26
N LEU A 88 -25.17 11.05 -21.70
CA LEU A 88 -26.42 10.82 -22.44
C LEU A 88 -27.65 11.22 -21.62
N LYS A 89 -27.71 10.84 -20.34
CA LYS A 89 -28.79 11.25 -19.42
C LYS A 89 -28.88 12.78 -19.26
N ARG A 90 -27.74 13.48 -19.15
CA ARG A 90 -27.69 14.95 -19.08
C ARG A 90 -28.15 15.61 -20.38
N GLN A 91 -27.83 15.02 -21.54
CA GLN A 91 -28.27 15.52 -22.84
C GLN A 91 -29.78 15.34 -23.03
N ALA A 92 -30.33 14.18 -22.65
CA ALA A 92 -31.77 13.92 -22.68
C ALA A 92 -32.56 14.88 -21.77
N GLY A 93 -32.10 15.10 -20.54
CA GLY A 93 -32.76 16.03 -19.60
C GLY A 93 -32.66 17.52 -19.98
N ASN A 94 -31.67 17.90 -20.80
CA ASN A 94 -31.61 19.26 -21.38
C ASN A 94 -32.53 19.40 -22.61
N GLY A 95 -32.82 18.32 -23.34
CA GLY A 95 -33.77 18.31 -24.45
C GLY A 95 -35.21 18.59 -24.00
N GLU A 96 -35.64 18.02 -22.87
CA GLU A 96 -36.95 18.29 -22.28
C GLU A 96 -37.10 19.74 -21.78
N LYS A 97 -36.03 20.32 -21.20
CA LYS A 97 -36.05 21.74 -20.79
C LYS A 97 -36.08 22.72 -21.95
N LYS A 98 -35.55 22.33 -23.13
CA LYS A 98 -35.61 23.17 -24.34
C LYS A 98 -37.01 23.13 -24.97
N ARG A 99 -37.63 21.94 -25.05
CA ARG A 99 -39.05 21.80 -25.47
C ARG A 99 -40.01 22.57 -24.57
N LYS A 100 -39.82 22.52 -23.25
CA LYS A 100 -40.67 23.25 -22.29
C LYS A 100 -40.52 24.78 -22.33
N ARG A 101 -39.49 25.30 -22.99
CA ARG A 101 -39.26 26.76 -23.16
C ARG A 101 -39.77 27.28 -24.50
N GLU A 102 -40.03 26.39 -25.46
CA GLU A 102 -40.66 26.71 -26.75
C GLU A 102 -42.20 26.67 -26.66
N ASP A 103 -42.78 25.87 -25.74
CA ASP A 103 -44.24 25.82 -25.53
C ASP A 103 -44.83 27.01 -24.73
N ASP A 104 -44.00 27.86 -24.12
CA ASP A 104 -44.44 28.95 -23.23
C ASP A 104 -44.35 30.36 -23.88
N GLN A 105 -44.22 30.41 -25.22
CA GLN A 105 -44.25 31.66 -26.00
C GLN A 105 -45.44 31.71 -26.96
N THR A 106 -46.66 31.80 -26.43
CA THR A 106 -47.80 32.37 -27.17
C THR A 106 -48.66 33.24 -26.25
N GLU A 107 -49.01 34.44 -26.76
CA GLU A 107 -49.95 35.48 -26.25
C GLU A 107 -49.46 36.42 -25.12
N ASN A 108 -49.56 37.76 -25.14
CA ASN A 108 -49.80 38.83 -26.14
C ASN A 108 -49.43 40.21 -25.45
N PRO A 109 -49.64 41.42 -26.02
CA PRO A 109 -48.60 42.43 -26.29
C PRO A 109 -48.62 43.69 -25.39
N ARG A 110 -47.57 44.55 -25.44
CA ARG A 110 -47.62 45.99 -25.07
C ARG A 110 -46.50 46.82 -25.73
N PRO A 111 -46.71 48.14 -25.93
CA PRO A 111 -46.13 48.92 -27.04
C PRO A 111 -44.82 49.66 -26.71
N ALA A 112 -44.16 50.11 -27.78
CA ALA A 112 -42.90 50.88 -27.82
C ALA A 112 -43.02 52.27 -27.16
N PRO A 113 -41.88 52.95 -26.91
CA PRO A 113 -41.36 53.87 -27.95
C PRO A 113 -39.82 53.90 -28.12
N ASN A 114 -39.41 54.23 -29.37
CA ASN A 114 -38.34 55.11 -29.89
C ASN A 114 -37.02 55.29 -29.12
N ALA A 115 -35.85 55.58 -29.71
CA ALA A 115 -35.25 55.57 -31.05
C ALA A 115 -33.77 56.02 -30.85
N GLU A 116 -32.92 55.82 -31.88
CA GLU A 116 -31.58 56.38 -32.18
C GLU A 116 -30.52 55.26 -32.41
N HIS A 117 -30.28 54.83 -33.67
CA HIS A 117 -29.28 55.34 -34.64
C HIS A 117 -27.83 55.22 -34.13
N LYS A 118 -26.85 54.57 -34.80
CA LYS A 118 -26.50 54.58 -36.24
C LYS A 118 -25.42 53.52 -36.58
N GLU A 119 -25.55 52.92 -37.78
CA GLU A 119 -24.55 52.68 -38.87
C GLU A 119 -23.18 52.01 -38.55
N ASN A 120 -22.67 51.01 -39.30
CA ASN A 120 -22.54 50.89 -40.77
C ASN A 120 -22.11 49.44 -41.19
N THR A 121 -22.80 48.81 -42.17
CA THR A 121 -22.38 48.39 -43.56
C THR A 121 -21.27 47.32 -43.68
N GLU A 122 -21.24 46.34 -44.61
CA GLU A 122 -21.84 46.14 -45.95
C GLU A 122 -21.69 44.63 -46.37
N THR A 123 -22.78 43.97 -46.82
CA THR A 123 -23.09 43.43 -48.18
C THR A 123 -22.28 42.25 -48.73
N ASN A 124 -22.95 41.15 -49.14
CA ASN A 124 -23.33 40.92 -50.54
C ASN A 124 -24.27 39.70 -50.71
N ASP A 125 -25.30 39.87 -51.55
CA ASP A 125 -26.36 38.89 -51.88
C ASP A 125 -26.04 38.11 -53.19
N GLN A 126 -26.34 36.80 -53.17
CA GLN A 126 -27.12 35.95 -54.12
C GLN A 126 -27.14 36.21 -55.67
N PRO A 127 -27.49 35.24 -56.57
CA PRO A 127 -28.61 34.30 -56.40
C PRO A 127 -28.64 32.93 -57.16
N VAL A 128 -29.75 32.18 -56.93
CA VAL A 128 -30.42 31.07 -57.68
C VAL A 128 -29.65 29.75 -57.88
N SER A 129 -30.21 28.54 -57.75
CA SER A 129 -31.57 28.02 -58.03
C SER A 129 -31.84 26.67 -57.34
N ALA A 130 -33.11 26.33 -57.13
CA ALA A 130 -33.58 25.08 -56.53
C ALA A 130 -34.23 24.18 -57.60
N ALA A 131 -34.04 22.86 -57.48
CA ALA A 131 -34.99 21.85 -57.98
C ALA A 131 -34.94 20.59 -57.08
N PRO A 132 -36.06 19.87 -56.91
CA PRO A 132 -36.29 18.94 -55.81
C PRO A 132 -36.07 17.48 -56.22
N VAL A 133 -35.54 16.63 -55.33
CA VAL A 133 -35.62 15.17 -55.49
C VAL A 133 -35.82 14.49 -54.13
N ASP A 134 -36.98 13.85 -54.04
CA ASP A 134 -37.46 12.74 -53.20
C ASP A 134 -36.60 12.23 -52.02
N GLN A 135 -37.18 12.32 -50.82
CA GLN A 135 -36.70 11.65 -49.61
C GLN A 135 -37.35 10.27 -49.47
N GLU A 136 -36.59 9.21 -49.72
CA GLU A 136 -36.81 7.92 -49.07
C GLU A 136 -36.04 7.86 -47.73
N PRO A 137 -36.57 7.20 -46.69
CA PRO A 137 -35.98 7.22 -45.36
C PRO A 137 -34.72 6.34 -45.30
N GLN A 138 -33.55 6.97 -45.41
CA GLN A 138 -32.29 6.30 -45.10
C GLN A 138 -32.20 6.01 -43.61
N SER A 139 -32.12 4.72 -43.30
CA SER A 139 -31.77 4.16 -42.00
C SER A 139 -30.62 4.94 -41.36
N GLU A 140 -30.84 5.47 -40.15
CA GLU A 140 -29.81 6.10 -39.33
C GLU A 140 -28.66 5.12 -39.10
N ALA A 141 -27.59 5.28 -39.88
CA ALA A 141 -26.31 4.65 -39.63
C ALA A 141 -25.76 5.24 -38.32
N ARG A 142 -26.00 4.52 -37.22
CA ARG A 142 -25.41 4.79 -35.92
C ARG A 142 -23.89 4.66 -36.07
N LEU A 143 -23.20 5.78 -36.28
CA LEU A 143 -21.74 5.86 -36.30
C LEU A 143 -21.21 5.16 -35.04
N GLU A 144 -20.70 3.94 -35.21
CA GLU A 144 -20.04 3.19 -34.13
C GLU A 144 -18.86 4.03 -33.66
N GLN A 145 -18.95 4.55 -32.44
CA GLN A 145 -17.80 5.22 -31.84
C GLN A 145 -16.66 4.21 -31.74
N PRO A 146 -15.43 4.56 -32.17
CA PRO A 146 -14.31 3.64 -32.09
C PRO A 146 -14.13 3.19 -30.64
N ALA A 147 -13.88 1.90 -30.46
CA ALA A 147 -13.69 1.31 -29.14
C ALA A 147 -12.64 2.11 -28.34
N PRO A 148 -12.88 2.37 -27.05
CA PRO A 148 -12.00 3.21 -26.25
C PRO A 148 -10.59 2.61 -26.20
N SER A 149 -9.57 3.39 -26.55
CA SER A 149 -8.18 2.94 -26.47
C SER A 149 -7.75 2.65 -25.03
N PHE A 150 -6.95 1.60 -24.88
CA PHE A 150 -6.26 1.22 -23.66
C PHE A 150 -4.79 0.93 -24.00
N THR A 151 -3.88 1.71 -23.42
CA THR A 151 -2.45 1.72 -23.77
C THR A 151 -1.59 1.30 -22.59
N VAL A 152 -0.64 0.39 -22.83
CA VAL A 152 0.29 -0.13 -21.82
C VAL A 152 1.72 0.18 -22.23
N LEU A 153 2.56 0.60 -21.29
CA LEU A 153 4.01 0.72 -21.46
C LEU A 153 4.71 -0.34 -20.61
N ASP A 154 5.46 -1.23 -21.27
CA ASP A 154 6.49 -2.05 -20.66
C ASP A 154 7.82 -1.30 -20.80
N ALA A 155 8.26 -0.61 -19.73
CA ALA A 155 9.30 0.42 -19.84
C ALA A 155 10.72 -0.15 -19.96
N LEU A 156 10.96 -1.36 -19.45
CA LEU A 156 12.25 -2.08 -19.49
C LEU A 156 12.01 -3.53 -19.90
N SER A 157 11.77 -3.73 -21.19
CA SER A 157 11.07 -4.90 -21.71
C SER A 157 11.96 -6.11 -22.00
N ALA A 158 13.27 -5.93 -22.15
CA ALA A 158 14.24 -6.99 -22.47
C ALA A 158 13.80 -7.89 -23.64
N THR A 159 13.42 -9.14 -23.38
CA THR A 159 12.93 -10.10 -24.39
C THR A 159 11.56 -9.75 -24.97
N GLY A 160 10.82 -8.80 -24.36
CA GLY A 160 9.44 -8.51 -24.70
C GLY A 160 8.41 -9.34 -23.94
N LEU A 161 8.82 -10.24 -23.04
CA LEU A 161 7.90 -11.23 -22.46
C LEU A 161 6.68 -10.61 -21.77
N ARG A 162 6.86 -9.55 -20.97
CA ARG A 162 5.74 -8.84 -20.33
C ARG A 162 4.80 -8.24 -21.37
N ALA A 163 5.35 -7.50 -22.34
CA ALA A 163 4.58 -6.95 -23.44
C ALA A 163 3.80 -8.00 -24.26
N LEU A 164 4.41 -9.16 -24.54
CA LEU A 164 3.79 -10.30 -25.24
C LEU A 164 2.60 -10.85 -24.44
N ARG A 165 2.77 -11.02 -23.12
CA ARG A 165 1.70 -11.48 -22.24
C ARG A 165 0.58 -10.44 -22.14
N TYR A 166 0.91 -9.16 -22.00
CA TYR A 166 -0.11 -8.10 -21.96
C TYR A 166 -0.91 -8.01 -23.26
N ALA A 167 -0.28 -8.18 -24.42
CA ALA A 167 -0.99 -8.15 -25.69
C ALA A 167 -1.81 -9.42 -25.97
N SER A 168 -1.38 -10.58 -25.49
CA SER A 168 -2.06 -11.87 -25.76
C SER A 168 -3.13 -12.23 -24.73
N GLU A 169 -2.95 -11.85 -23.47
CA GLU A 169 -3.82 -12.26 -22.36
C GLU A 169 -4.86 -11.19 -21.95
N LEU A 170 -4.72 -9.94 -22.43
CA LEU A 170 -5.62 -8.83 -22.11
C LEU A 170 -6.34 -8.32 -23.38
N PRO A 171 -7.54 -8.82 -23.70
CA PRO A 171 -8.18 -8.59 -25.00
C PRO A 171 -8.59 -7.13 -25.26
N PHE A 172 -8.71 -6.31 -24.21
CA PHE A 172 -9.05 -4.90 -24.32
C PHE A 172 -7.84 -3.99 -24.60
N VAL A 173 -6.61 -4.53 -24.54
CA VAL A 173 -5.39 -3.72 -24.77
C VAL A 173 -5.27 -3.40 -26.26
N THR A 174 -5.26 -2.11 -26.58
CA THR A 174 -5.22 -1.63 -27.97
C THR A 174 -3.81 -1.32 -28.47
N LYS A 175 -2.87 -1.09 -27.57
CA LYS A 175 -1.46 -0.83 -27.90
C LYS A 175 -0.58 -1.15 -26.69
N VAL A 176 0.48 -1.91 -26.90
CA VAL A 176 1.57 -2.07 -25.94
C VAL A 176 2.81 -1.44 -26.52
N VAL A 177 3.47 -0.54 -25.79
CA VAL A 177 4.84 -0.13 -26.13
C VAL A 177 5.80 -0.94 -25.31
N ALA A 178 6.72 -1.62 -25.99
CA ALA A 178 7.78 -2.40 -25.37
C ALA A 178 9.10 -1.65 -25.56
N ASN A 179 9.57 -0.99 -24.51
CA ASN A 179 10.74 -0.13 -24.55
C ASN A 179 11.97 -0.85 -23.98
N ASP A 180 13.13 -0.69 -24.62
CA ASP A 180 14.41 -1.07 -24.05
C ASP A 180 15.53 -0.14 -24.53
N LEU A 181 16.59 0.01 -23.73
CA LEU A 181 17.78 0.79 -24.09
C LEU A 181 18.71 0.00 -25.01
N SER A 182 18.71 -1.33 -24.93
CA SER A 182 19.61 -2.20 -25.66
C SER A 182 19.10 -2.55 -27.06
N GLU A 183 19.92 -2.30 -28.08
CA GLU A 183 19.62 -2.73 -29.45
C GLU A 183 19.49 -4.26 -29.57
N SER A 184 20.28 -5.04 -28.81
CA SER A 184 20.20 -6.50 -28.84
C SER A 184 18.88 -7.00 -28.26
N ALA A 185 18.40 -6.36 -27.19
CA ALA A 185 17.09 -6.62 -26.61
C ALA A 185 15.98 -6.32 -27.62
N ILE A 186 16.03 -5.17 -28.31
CA ILE A 186 15.05 -4.80 -29.34
C ILE A 186 15.04 -5.78 -30.51
N LYS A 187 16.21 -6.26 -30.97
CA LYS A 187 16.28 -7.29 -32.02
C LYS A 187 15.62 -8.59 -31.59
N SER A 188 15.88 -9.04 -30.36
CA SER A 188 15.25 -10.25 -29.77
C SER A 188 13.74 -10.06 -29.61
N MET A 189 13.31 -8.93 -29.08
CA MET A 189 11.91 -8.56 -28.89
C MET A 189 11.11 -8.53 -30.19
N LYS A 190 11.64 -7.90 -31.25
CA LYS A 190 11.00 -7.90 -32.58
C LYS A 190 10.77 -9.32 -33.08
N LYS A 191 11.78 -10.18 -32.95
CA LYS A 191 11.69 -11.59 -33.32
C LYS A 191 10.60 -12.34 -32.53
N ASN A 192 10.54 -12.11 -31.22
CA ASN A 192 9.52 -12.73 -30.38
C ASN A 192 8.12 -12.21 -30.72
N ILE A 193 7.96 -10.92 -31.01
CA ILE A 193 6.68 -10.33 -31.44
C ILE A 193 6.20 -10.99 -32.74
N ASP A 194 7.10 -11.11 -33.72
CA ASP A 194 6.80 -11.76 -35.00
C ASP A 194 6.42 -13.23 -34.79
N TYR A 195 7.17 -13.96 -33.96
CA TYR A 195 6.91 -15.37 -33.67
C TYR A 195 5.54 -15.62 -33.00
N ASN A 196 5.04 -14.66 -32.21
CA ASN A 196 3.70 -14.74 -31.59
C ASN A 196 2.60 -14.11 -32.46
N ASN A 197 2.92 -13.52 -33.61
CA ASN A 197 1.98 -12.82 -34.49
C ASN A 197 1.22 -11.65 -33.82
N LEU A 198 1.86 -10.90 -32.93
CA LEU A 198 1.20 -9.85 -32.12
C LEU A 198 1.44 -8.44 -32.68
N LYS A 199 0.52 -7.95 -33.53
CA LYS A 199 0.61 -6.62 -34.17
C LYS A 199 0.36 -5.43 -33.23
N THR A 200 -0.21 -5.68 -32.05
CA THR A 200 -0.57 -4.67 -31.04
C THR A 200 0.65 -4.08 -30.31
N ILE A 201 1.81 -4.74 -30.41
CA ILE A 201 3.03 -4.35 -29.70
C ILE A 201 3.89 -3.47 -30.62
N LYS A 202 4.36 -2.34 -30.08
CA LYS A 202 5.32 -1.44 -30.74
C LYS A 202 6.65 -1.45 -29.97
N PRO A 203 7.70 -2.08 -30.52
CA PRO A 203 9.06 -1.96 -29.99
C PRO A 203 9.55 -0.53 -30.04
N ASN A 204 10.27 -0.08 -29.01
CA ASN A 204 10.87 1.24 -28.94
C ASN A 204 12.29 1.18 -28.37
N LEU A 205 13.27 1.72 -29.09
CA LEU A 205 14.66 1.80 -28.63
C LEU A 205 14.90 3.17 -27.99
N ALA A 206 14.92 3.24 -26.66
CA ALA A 206 15.21 4.48 -25.93
C ALA A 206 15.55 4.23 -24.44
N ASP A 207 16.22 5.20 -23.82
CA ASP A 207 16.22 5.32 -22.36
C ASP A 207 14.77 5.54 -21.89
N ALA A 208 14.30 4.70 -20.97
CA ALA A 208 12.93 4.72 -20.49
C ALA A 208 12.51 6.07 -19.91
N ARG A 209 13.42 6.80 -19.24
CA ARG A 209 13.16 8.13 -18.69
C ARG A 209 12.95 9.14 -19.79
N VAL A 210 13.86 9.16 -20.78
CA VAL A 210 13.76 10.07 -21.93
C VAL A 210 12.48 9.81 -22.70
N TYR A 211 12.15 8.54 -22.93
CA TYR A 211 10.91 8.16 -23.60
C TYR A 211 9.68 8.67 -22.84
N MET A 212 9.61 8.44 -21.52
CA MET A 212 8.48 8.87 -20.69
C MET A 212 8.35 10.39 -20.55
N TYR A 213 9.46 11.11 -20.38
CA TYR A 213 9.45 12.59 -20.32
C TYR A 213 9.10 13.23 -21.66
N GLY A 214 9.43 12.58 -22.77
CA GLY A 214 9.17 13.07 -24.13
C GLY A 214 7.72 12.90 -24.60
N LEU A 215 6.84 12.29 -23.80
CA LEU A 215 5.44 12.07 -24.18
C LEU A 215 4.62 13.34 -24.08
N ASP A 216 3.78 13.57 -25.10
CA ASP A 216 2.70 14.55 -24.99
C ASP A 216 1.52 14.01 -24.16
N ASN A 217 0.55 14.88 -23.85
CA ASN A 217 -0.63 14.48 -23.07
C ASN A 217 -1.51 13.43 -23.78
N ALA A 218 -1.47 13.36 -25.12
CA ALA A 218 -2.25 12.40 -25.89
C ALA A 218 -1.62 10.98 -25.92
N SER A 219 -0.30 10.90 -25.75
CA SER A 219 0.50 9.67 -25.84
C SER A 219 0.79 9.01 -24.50
N LYS A 220 0.19 9.52 -23.42
CA LYS A 220 0.27 8.91 -22.08
C LYS A 220 -0.31 7.50 -22.05
N PHE A 221 0.00 6.76 -20.98
CA PHE A 221 -0.38 5.36 -20.85
C PHE A 221 -1.45 5.14 -19.77
N ASP A 222 -2.40 4.24 -20.02
CA ASP A 222 -3.34 3.78 -18.98
C ASP A 222 -2.61 2.91 -17.94
N VAL A 223 -1.54 2.21 -18.36
CA VAL A 223 -0.68 1.40 -17.48
C VAL A 223 0.79 1.59 -17.83
N ILE A 224 1.63 1.75 -16.82
CA ILE A 224 3.10 1.72 -16.96
C ILE A 224 3.66 0.66 -16.02
N ASP A 225 4.43 -0.29 -16.56
CA ASP A 225 5.17 -1.29 -15.81
C ASP A 225 6.66 -0.95 -15.77
N LEU A 226 7.17 -0.72 -14.56
CA LEU A 226 8.58 -0.51 -14.24
C LEU A 226 9.14 -1.78 -13.59
N ASP A 227 9.92 -2.56 -14.36
CA ASP A 227 10.57 -3.79 -13.88
C ASP A 227 12.10 -3.78 -14.12
N PRO A 228 12.85 -2.81 -13.56
CA PRO A 228 14.29 -2.74 -13.75
C PRO A 228 15.05 -3.75 -12.89
N TYR A 229 16.32 -3.95 -13.21
CA TYR A 229 17.25 -4.56 -12.28
C TYR A 229 17.58 -3.63 -11.12
N GLY A 230 17.43 -4.13 -9.90
CA GLY A 230 17.70 -3.35 -8.70
C GLY A 230 16.52 -2.43 -8.40
N THR A 231 16.66 -1.13 -8.66
CA THR A 231 15.72 -0.12 -8.16
C THR A 231 14.92 0.54 -9.29
N ALA A 232 13.64 0.81 -9.01
CA ALA A 232 12.80 1.64 -9.88
C ALA A 232 12.88 3.15 -9.59
N ALA A 233 13.56 3.57 -8.52
CA ALA A 233 13.60 4.97 -8.09
C ALA A 233 13.95 5.97 -9.21
N PRO A 234 14.95 5.73 -10.09
CA PRO A 234 15.29 6.66 -11.17
C PRO A 234 14.17 6.89 -12.21
N PHE A 235 13.19 5.99 -12.28
CA PHE A 235 12.12 5.99 -13.28
C PHE A 235 10.79 6.50 -12.73
N MET A 236 10.63 6.54 -11.40
CA MET A 236 9.35 6.87 -10.73
C MET A 236 8.83 8.26 -11.14
N ASP A 237 9.70 9.27 -11.21
CA ASP A 237 9.31 10.64 -11.53
C ASP A 237 8.80 10.80 -12.97
N ALA A 238 9.47 10.15 -13.93
CA ALA A 238 9.04 10.12 -15.32
C ALA A 238 7.72 9.33 -15.49
N ALA A 239 7.60 8.21 -14.77
CA ALA A 239 6.43 7.34 -14.86
C ALA A 239 5.15 8.00 -14.33
N VAL A 240 5.21 8.72 -13.21
CA VAL A 240 4.02 9.44 -12.71
C VAL A 240 3.52 10.48 -13.71
N GLN A 241 4.41 11.10 -14.48
CA GLN A 241 4.04 12.09 -15.50
C GLN A 241 3.52 11.47 -16.79
N ALA A 242 4.06 10.32 -17.18
CA ALA A 242 3.69 9.55 -18.36
C ALA A 242 2.37 8.78 -18.19
N ALA A 243 1.89 8.59 -16.96
CA ALA A 243 0.61 7.95 -16.68
C ALA A 243 -0.58 8.90 -16.99
N LYS A 244 -1.65 8.35 -17.55
CA LYS A 244 -2.94 9.06 -17.69
C LYS A 244 -3.56 9.32 -16.32
N ASP A 245 -4.49 10.28 -16.28
CA ASP A 245 -5.28 10.54 -15.07
C ASP A 245 -6.12 9.32 -14.68
N GLY A 246 -5.84 8.76 -13.50
CA GLY A 246 -6.43 7.50 -13.03
C GLY A 246 -5.69 6.25 -13.49
N GLY A 247 -4.53 6.38 -14.17
CA GLY A 247 -3.73 5.26 -14.67
C GLY A 247 -3.04 4.46 -13.56
N LEU A 248 -2.57 3.27 -13.93
CA LEU A 248 -1.91 2.31 -13.05
C LEU A 248 -0.39 2.32 -13.27
N LEU A 249 0.36 2.50 -12.18
CA LEU A 249 1.78 2.18 -12.13
C LEU A 249 1.99 0.82 -11.49
N CYS A 250 2.70 -0.07 -12.17
CA CYS A 250 3.19 -1.32 -11.64
C CYS A 250 4.70 -1.17 -11.43
N VAL A 251 5.20 -1.27 -10.20
CA VAL A 251 6.60 -0.97 -9.87
C VAL A 251 7.25 -2.14 -9.16
N THR A 252 8.34 -2.66 -9.72
CA THR A 252 9.19 -3.68 -9.08
C THR A 252 10.50 -3.06 -8.58
N CYS A 253 10.92 -3.40 -7.37
CA CYS A 253 12.26 -3.13 -6.85
C CYS A 253 12.89 -4.43 -6.32
N THR A 254 13.98 -4.91 -6.92
CA THR A 254 14.71 -6.12 -6.53
C THR A 254 15.91 -5.85 -5.60
N ASP A 255 16.15 -4.59 -5.22
CA ASP A 255 17.24 -4.16 -4.34
C ASP A 255 16.87 -4.26 -2.84
N ALA A 256 16.35 -5.41 -2.39
CA ALA A 256 15.89 -5.60 -1.00
C ALA A 256 16.94 -5.32 0.08
N GLY A 257 18.23 -5.48 -0.24
CA GLY A 257 19.32 -5.08 0.65
C GLY A 257 19.40 -3.56 0.92
N VAL A 258 18.73 -2.74 0.11
CA VAL A 258 18.64 -1.29 0.27
C VAL A 258 17.34 -0.90 0.97
N TRP A 259 16.18 -1.37 0.50
CA TRP A 259 14.89 -0.93 1.04
C TRP A 259 14.41 -1.72 2.28
N ALA A 260 14.86 -2.96 2.50
CA ALA A 260 14.47 -3.81 3.64
C ALA A 260 15.66 -4.19 4.56
N SER A 261 16.75 -3.45 4.49
CA SER A 261 17.91 -3.64 5.38
C SER A 261 18.59 -2.30 5.67
N THR A 262 19.23 -2.20 6.83
CA THR A 262 20.02 -1.02 7.19
C THR A 262 21.46 -1.07 6.70
N GLY A 263 21.83 -2.08 5.90
CA GLY A 263 23.19 -2.24 5.39
C GLY A 263 23.66 -1.13 4.43
N TYR A 264 22.73 -0.45 3.77
CA TYR A 264 22.99 0.65 2.81
C TYR A 264 22.01 1.80 3.03
N SER A 265 21.97 2.33 4.25
CA SER A 265 20.97 3.32 4.66
C SER A 265 21.13 4.65 3.91
N GLU A 266 22.36 5.08 3.65
CA GLU A 266 22.69 6.23 2.82
C GLU A 266 22.20 6.08 1.38
N LYS A 267 22.31 4.87 0.82
CA LYS A 267 21.79 4.57 -0.52
C LYS A 267 20.27 4.54 -0.54
N SER A 268 19.63 3.96 0.48
CA SER A 268 18.17 4.01 0.63
C SER A 268 17.65 5.42 0.68
N PHE A 269 18.30 6.30 1.46
CA PHE A 269 17.93 7.71 1.55
C PHE A 269 18.05 8.41 0.19
N SER A 270 19.13 8.14 -0.54
CA SER A 270 19.39 8.75 -1.85
C SER A 270 18.38 8.31 -2.92
N LEU A 271 17.90 7.06 -2.85
CA LEU A 271 16.96 6.51 -3.83
C LEU A 271 15.49 6.77 -3.47
N TYR A 272 15.12 6.59 -2.20
CA TYR A 272 13.73 6.58 -1.75
C TYR A 272 13.36 7.78 -0.86
N GLY A 273 14.32 8.63 -0.49
CA GLY A 273 14.08 9.79 0.37
C GLY A 273 13.86 9.46 1.85
N GLY A 274 14.18 8.24 2.29
CA GLY A 274 14.02 7.81 3.68
C GLY A 274 14.95 6.68 4.09
N ILE A 275 15.14 6.55 5.40
CA ILE A 275 15.98 5.53 6.04
C ILE A 275 15.16 4.27 6.34
N PRO A 276 15.66 3.07 6.04
CA PRO A 276 14.95 1.82 6.28
C PRO A 276 14.84 1.53 7.78
N ILE A 277 13.76 0.85 8.15
CA ILE A 277 13.55 0.42 9.53
C ILE A 277 14.30 -0.88 9.80
N LYS A 278 14.97 -0.95 10.95
CA LYS A 278 15.72 -2.14 11.39
C LYS A 278 14.82 -3.11 12.13
N GLY A 279 14.97 -4.40 11.86
CA GLY A 279 14.24 -5.46 12.55
C GLY A 279 13.43 -6.31 11.60
N LEU A 280 12.61 -7.22 12.14
CA LEU A 280 11.91 -8.21 11.32
C LEU A 280 10.82 -7.61 10.45
N HIS A 281 10.28 -6.44 10.81
CA HIS A 281 9.29 -5.69 10.05
C HIS A 281 9.89 -4.79 8.94
N SER A 282 11.18 -4.93 8.64
CA SER A 282 11.88 -4.13 7.62
C SER A 282 11.28 -4.25 6.22
N HIS A 283 10.74 -5.42 5.87
CA HIS A 283 10.11 -5.66 4.57
C HIS A 283 8.88 -4.77 4.36
N GLU A 284 8.03 -4.62 5.37
CA GLU A 284 6.89 -3.68 5.29
C GLU A 284 7.38 -2.23 5.30
N GLY A 285 8.35 -1.90 6.15
CA GLY A 285 8.94 -0.55 6.18
C GLY A 285 9.52 -0.13 4.83
N GLY A 286 10.12 -1.06 4.09
CA GLY A 286 10.62 -0.79 2.75
C GLY A 286 9.55 -0.64 1.67
N LEU A 287 8.44 -1.38 1.75
CA LEU A 287 7.26 -1.10 0.91
C LEU A 287 6.77 0.33 1.14
N ARG A 288 6.72 0.76 2.41
CA ARG A 288 6.33 2.11 2.79
C ARG A 288 7.31 3.18 2.29
N LEU A 289 8.61 2.89 2.23
CA LEU A 289 9.60 3.78 1.62
C LEU A 289 9.36 3.95 0.12
N ILE A 290 9.15 2.84 -0.60
CA ILE A 290 8.89 2.86 -2.04
C ILE A 290 7.61 3.66 -2.34
N LEU A 291 6.52 3.42 -1.60
CA LEU A 291 5.27 4.17 -1.76
C LEU A 291 5.46 5.67 -1.48
N ASN A 292 6.21 6.03 -0.43
CA ASN A 292 6.50 7.43 -0.12
C ASN A 292 7.33 8.11 -1.22
N ALA A 293 8.29 7.41 -1.80
CA ALA A 293 9.07 7.92 -2.94
C ALA A 293 8.17 8.23 -4.14
N ILE A 294 7.27 7.31 -4.51
CA ILE A 294 6.29 7.52 -5.59
C ILE A 294 5.35 8.69 -5.25
N ALA A 295 4.85 8.76 -4.01
CA ALA A 295 3.98 9.84 -3.54
C ALA A 295 4.68 11.21 -3.64
N MET A 296 5.95 11.29 -3.25
CA MET A 296 6.75 12.52 -3.31
C MET A 296 7.06 12.94 -4.74
N SER A 297 7.34 12.00 -5.65
CA SER A 297 7.47 12.28 -7.08
C SER A 297 6.15 12.82 -7.67
N ALA A 298 5.02 12.18 -7.38
CA ALA A 298 3.71 12.61 -7.89
C ALA A 298 3.30 14.00 -7.37
N ALA A 299 3.52 14.25 -6.07
CA ALA A 299 3.08 15.46 -5.38
C ALA A 299 3.64 16.75 -6.01
N LYS A 300 4.89 16.73 -6.50
CA LYS A 300 5.56 17.87 -7.17
C LYS A 300 4.77 18.39 -8.37
N TYR A 301 3.94 17.56 -8.98
CA TYR A 301 3.21 17.85 -10.22
C TYR A 301 1.69 17.98 -10.02
N GLY A 302 1.24 18.13 -8.76
CA GLY A 302 -0.19 18.22 -8.44
C GLY A 302 -0.94 16.89 -8.61
N MET A 303 -0.21 15.76 -8.55
CA MET A 303 -0.76 14.41 -8.67
C MET A 303 -0.67 13.71 -7.33
N ALA A 304 -1.70 12.95 -6.99
CA ALA A 304 -1.74 12.13 -5.80
C ALA A 304 -1.76 10.65 -6.20
N ILE A 305 -1.35 9.81 -5.26
CA ILE A 305 -1.30 8.37 -5.45
C ILE A 305 -2.35 7.68 -4.58
N GLU A 306 -2.71 6.47 -4.97
CA GLU A 306 -3.46 5.54 -4.15
C GLU A 306 -2.84 4.15 -4.29
N PRO A 307 -2.20 3.62 -3.23
CA PRO A 307 -1.74 2.24 -3.21
C PRO A 307 -2.93 1.28 -3.38
N LEU A 308 -2.86 0.40 -4.36
CA LEU A 308 -3.88 -0.63 -4.61
C LEU A 308 -3.45 -1.99 -4.05
N LEU A 309 -2.18 -2.33 -4.18
CA LEU A 309 -1.59 -3.57 -3.68
C LEU A 309 -0.08 -3.39 -3.55
N SER A 310 0.51 -3.81 -2.43
CA SER A 310 1.94 -3.62 -2.14
C SER A 310 2.54 -4.87 -1.53
N LEU A 311 3.35 -5.61 -2.26
CA LEU A 311 3.80 -6.93 -1.82
C LEU A 311 5.33 -6.99 -1.68
N SER A 312 5.80 -7.54 -0.57
CA SER A 312 7.19 -8.01 -0.43
C SER A 312 7.21 -9.50 -0.76
N ILE A 313 7.77 -9.84 -1.92
CA ILE A 313 7.74 -11.19 -2.48
C ILE A 313 9.17 -11.70 -2.61
N ASP A 314 9.53 -12.66 -1.77
CA ASP A 314 10.85 -13.29 -1.74
C ASP A 314 12.00 -12.27 -1.58
N PHE A 315 12.53 -11.75 -2.68
CA PHE A 315 13.65 -10.81 -2.75
C PHE A 315 13.32 -9.50 -3.47
N TYR A 316 12.05 -9.26 -3.83
CA TYR A 316 11.64 -8.03 -4.50
C TYR A 316 10.36 -7.45 -3.89
N ALA A 317 10.20 -6.14 -4.02
CA ALA A 317 8.95 -5.43 -3.77
C ALA A 317 8.19 -5.29 -5.08
N ARG A 318 6.87 -5.46 -5.05
CA ARG A 318 5.96 -5.18 -6.17
C ARG A 318 4.80 -4.33 -5.66
N VAL A 319 4.69 -3.10 -6.15
CA VAL A 319 3.61 -2.19 -5.78
C VAL A 319 2.78 -1.80 -7.02
N PHE A 320 1.46 -1.79 -6.84
CA PHE A 320 0.47 -1.34 -7.82
C PHE A 320 -0.17 -0.07 -7.28
N VAL A 321 -0.01 1.03 -8.01
CA VAL A 321 -0.37 2.37 -7.54
C VAL A 321 -1.21 3.06 -8.59
N ARG A 322 -2.41 3.50 -8.21
CA ARG A 322 -3.25 4.36 -9.06
C ARG A 322 -2.80 5.81 -8.90
N VAL A 323 -2.49 6.48 -10.01
CA VAL A 323 -2.03 7.88 -10.03
C VAL A 323 -3.07 8.75 -10.70
N TYR A 324 -3.36 9.91 -10.11
CA TYR A 324 -4.40 10.81 -10.61
C TYR A 324 -4.09 12.26 -10.27
N ARG A 325 -4.55 13.18 -11.10
CA ARG A 325 -4.36 14.61 -10.94
C ARG A 325 -5.38 15.16 -9.95
N SER A 326 -4.90 15.57 -8.78
CA SER A 326 -5.73 16.21 -7.77
C SER A 326 -4.87 17.04 -6.83
N PRO A 327 -4.69 18.34 -7.13
CA PRO A 327 -3.98 19.26 -6.23
C PRO A 327 -4.60 19.32 -4.83
N ALA A 328 -5.91 19.04 -4.71
CA ALA A 328 -6.58 18.93 -3.42
C ALA A 328 -6.10 17.71 -2.61
N GLN A 329 -5.96 16.54 -3.25
CA GLN A 329 -5.51 15.33 -2.56
C GLN A 329 -4.00 15.32 -2.25
N VAL A 330 -3.19 16.07 -3.01
CA VAL A 330 -1.76 16.28 -2.70
C VAL A 330 -1.55 16.88 -1.31
N LYS A 331 -2.51 17.65 -0.80
CA LYS A 331 -2.43 18.25 0.55
C LYS A 331 -2.41 17.21 1.67
N PHE A 332 -2.88 15.99 1.43
CA PHE A 332 -2.88 14.90 2.40
C PHE A 332 -1.53 14.20 2.50
N THR A 333 -0.63 14.38 1.52
CA THR A 333 0.63 13.64 1.43
C THR A 333 1.46 13.75 2.71
N ALA A 334 1.62 14.96 3.27
CA ALA A 334 2.34 15.14 4.54
C ALA A 334 1.69 14.42 5.72
N GLY A 335 0.34 14.34 5.74
CA GLY A 335 -0.41 13.59 6.75
C GLY A 335 -0.40 12.08 6.53
N ASN A 336 0.02 11.62 5.34
CA ASN A 336 0.21 10.21 5.02
C ASN A 336 1.70 9.82 5.02
N THR A 337 2.58 10.68 5.53
CA THR A 337 4.00 10.40 5.73
C THR A 337 4.32 10.32 7.23
N MET A 338 5.05 9.29 7.63
CA MET A 338 5.43 9.06 9.02
C MET A 338 6.93 8.77 9.20
N LEU A 339 7.43 9.13 10.37
CA LEU A 339 8.67 8.66 10.96
C LEU A 339 8.37 7.54 11.97
N VAL A 340 9.38 6.74 12.28
CA VAL A 340 9.28 5.68 13.29
C VAL A 340 10.43 5.77 14.27
N TYR A 341 10.11 5.87 15.56
CA TYR A 341 11.03 5.65 16.67
C TYR A 341 11.09 4.15 16.93
N ASN A 342 12.23 3.52 16.68
CA ASN A 342 12.38 2.08 16.68
C ASN A 342 13.42 1.62 17.71
N CYS A 343 13.05 0.65 18.54
CA CYS A 343 13.89 0.07 19.59
C CYS A 343 14.56 -1.21 19.10
N ASP A 344 15.39 -1.12 18.07
CA ASP A 344 15.98 -2.28 17.39
C ASP A 344 17.11 -2.97 18.17
N VAL A 345 17.81 -2.26 19.06
CA VAL A 345 18.86 -2.83 19.92
C VAL A 345 18.28 -3.39 21.23
N GLY A 346 17.07 -2.94 21.59
CA GLY A 346 16.40 -3.30 22.83
C GLY A 346 15.34 -4.38 22.63
N CYS A 347 14.09 -4.02 22.92
CA CYS A 347 12.98 -4.97 22.93
C CYS A 347 12.28 -5.14 21.56
N GLY A 348 12.61 -4.32 20.57
CA GLY A 348 11.95 -4.33 19.25
C GLY A 348 10.70 -3.45 19.15
N ALA A 349 10.36 -2.71 20.22
CA ALA A 349 9.22 -1.79 20.23
C ALA A 349 9.36 -0.62 19.27
N TRP A 350 8.25 -0.12 18.73
CA TRP A 350 8.22 1.04 17.85
C TRP A 350 7.08 2.00 18.17
N THR A 351 7.28 3.27 17.81
CA THR A 351 6.27 4.34 17.88
C THR A 351 6.30 5.18 16.61
N THR A 352 5.14 5.46 16.02
CA THR A 352 5.04 6.26 14.79
C THR A 352 4.83 7.74 15.08
N GLN A 353 5.37 8.61 14.23
CA GLN A 353 5.17 10.06 14.24
C GLN A 353 4.79 10.52 12.83
N PHE A 354 3.54 10.91 12.62
CA PHE A 354 3.15 11.53 11.35
C PHE A 354 3.72 12.95 11.24
N ILE A 355 4.10 13.35 10.02
CA ILE A 355 4.69 14.67 9.73
C ILE A 355 3.61 15.76 9.72
N GLY A 356 2.50 15.50 9.02
CA GLY A 356 1.32 16.36 8.99
C GLY A 356 0.12 15.74 9.71
N CYS A 357 -0.87 16.58 10.03
CA CYS A 357 -2.14 16.18 10.61
C CYS A 357 -3.29 16.70 9.75
N ASN A 358 -4.20 15.81 9.35
CA ASN A 358 -5.39 16.13 8.56
C ASN A 358 -6.62 16.14 9.48
N LYS A 359 -7.06 17.32 9.94
CA LYS A 359 -8.23 17.44 10.82
C LYS A 359 -9.49 17.63 9.99
N SER A 360 -10.43 16.69 10.07
CA SER A 360 -11.73 16.80 9.42
C SER A 360 -12.70 17.64 10.26
N LYS A 361 -13.44 18.53 9.59
CA LYS A 361 -14.60 19.24 10.11
C LYS A 361 -15.74 19.07 9.12
N THR A 362 -16.95 18.91 9.60
CA THR A 362 -18.11 18.77 8.72
C THR A 362 -18.61 20.15 8.28
N ASP A 363 -18.89 20.33 6.98
CA ASP A 363 -19.57 21.51 6.46
C ASP A 363 -21.06 21.52 6.83
N ARG A 364 -21.78 22.62 6.51
CA ARG A 364 -23.22 22.73 6.75
C ARG A 364 -24.06 21.67 5.99
N LYS A 365 -23.48 20.98 5.02
CA LYS A 365 -24.11 19.98 4.14
C LYS A 365 -23.71 18.54 4.50
N GLY A 366 -22.91 18.32 5.55
CA GLY A 366 -22.44 16.99 5.94
C GLY A 366 -21.14 16.53 5.28
N ASN A 367 -20.50 17.32 4.41
CA ASN A 367 -19.27 16.93 3.73
C ASN A 367 -18.03 17.22 4.59
N PRO A 368 -16.99 16.37 4.55
CA PRO A 368 -15.75 16.62 5.26
C PRO A 368 -14.95 17.76 4.59
N ILE A 369 -14.61 18.77 5.39
CA ILE A 369 -13.61 19.81 5.11
C ILE A 369 -12.38 19.48 5.92
N TYR A 370 -11.23 19.39 5.26
CA TYR A 370 -9.97 19.09 5.93
C TYR A 370 -9.16 20.36 6.17
N ASN A 371 -8.67 20.50 7.41
CA ASN A 371 -7.63 21.45 7.76
C ASN A 371 -6.30 20.71 7.91
N HIS A 372 -5.31 21.09 7.12
CA HIS A 372 -3.99 20.48 7.12
C HIS A 372 -3.09 21.27 8.08
N THR A 373 -2.70 20.66 9.19
CA THR A 373 -1.91 21.31 10.24
C THR A 373 -0.62 20.55 10.51
N LEU A 374 0.31 21.19 11.20
CA LEU A 374 1.52 20.53 11.70
C LEU A 374 1.15 19.48 12.76
N SER A 375 1.83 18.34 12.74
CA SER A 375 1.75 17.37 13.84
C SER A 375 2.58 17.86 15.03
N GLN A 376 2.04 17.70 16.24
CA GLN A 376 2.82 17.90 17.46
C GLN A 376 3.76 16.71 17.67
N GLY A 377 4.99 16.99 18.11
CA GLY A 377 5.99 15.98 18.38
C GLY A 377 6.97 16.43 19.48
N PRO A 378 7.82 15.50 19.96
CA PRO A 378 7.90 14.10 19.53
C PRO A 378 6.81 13.22 20.18
N THR A 379 6.31 12.20 19.46
CA THR A 379 5.35 11.21 20.00
C THR A 379 6.01 10.20 20.95
N ALA A 380 7.33 10.08 20.91
CA ALA A 380 8.12 9.24 21.81
C ALA A 380 9.39 9.96 22.29
N GLY A 381 9.84 9.66 23.50
CA GLY A 381 11.13 10.12 24.00
C GLY A 381 12.32 9.44 23.29
N PRO A 382 13.56 9.86 23.58
CA PRO A 382 14.76 9.28 22.98
C PRO A 382 15.05 7.82 23.42
N HIS A 383 14.36 7.35 24.45
CA HIS A 383 14.48 6.01 25.01
C HIS A 383 13.13 5.29 24.95
N CYS A 384 13.17 4.00 24.65
CA CYS A 384 12.00 3.14 24.61
C CYS A 384 11.31 3.11 25.98
N GLU A 385 10.00 3.35 26.00
CA GLU A 385 9.21 3.35 27.24
C GLU A 385 9.11 1.97 27.89
N HIS A 386 9.27 0.90 27.11
CA HIS A 386 9.15 -0.47 27.62
C HIS A 386 10.45 -0.94 28.27
N CYS A 387 11.60 -0.78 27.61
CA CYS A 387 12.87 -1.35 28.07
C CYS A 387 13.98 -0.32 28.37
N GLY A 388 13.75 0.97 28.16
CA GLY A 388 14.70 2.04 28.44
C GLY A 388 15.86 2.17 27.44
N THR A 389 15.96 1.29 26.44
CA THR A 389 17.01 1.34 25.41
C THR A 389 16.79 2.53 24.47
N LYS A 390 17.88 3.20 24.06
CA LYS A 390 17.83 4.31 23.09
C LYS A 390 17.23 3.85 21.76
N THR A 391 16.31 4.63 21.19
CA THR A 391 15.65 4.33 19.92
C THR A 391 16.37 4.97 18.73
N HIS A 392 16.37 4.31 17.58
CA HIS A 392 16.74 4.90 16.30
C HIS A 392 15.53 5.47 15.56
N LEU A 393 15.77 6.42 14.66
CA LEU A 393 14.75 6.96 13.75
C LEU A 393 14.80 6.23 12.41
N ALA A 394 13.63 5.94 11.85
CA ALA A 394 13.45 5.45 10.48
C ALA A 394 12.39 6.28 9.74
N GLY A 395 12.39 6.18 8.41
CA GLY A 395 11.56 6.99 7.52
C GLY A 395 12.29 8.23 6.99
N PRO A 396 11.56 9.24 6.45
CA PRO A 396 10.11 9.25 6.27
C PRO A 396 9.61 8.16 5.33
N MET A 397 8.45 7.59 5.64
CA MET A 397 7.82 6.53 4.86
C MET A 397 6.29 6.66 4.84
N TRP A 398 5.62 5.91 3.96
CA TRP A 398 4.17 5.96 3.81
C TRP A 398 3.47 5.42 5.06
N GLY A 399 2.66 6.27 5.69
CA GLY A 399 1.84 5.96 6.87
C GLY A 399 0.36 5.73 6.56
N GLY A 400 -0.05 5.74 5.28
CA GLY A 400 -1.38 5.32 4.86
C GLY A 400 -1.51 3.79 4.68
N PRO A 401 -2.69 3.32 4.26
CA PRO A 401 -2.93 1.93 3.86
C PRO A 401 -1.99 1.46 2.75
N LEU A 402 -1.61 0.18 2.79
CA LEU A 402 -0.77 -0.44 1.75
C LEU A 402 -1.58 -0.98 0.57
N HIS A 403 -2.88 -1.21 0.78
CA HIS A 403 -3.75 -1.96 -0.11
C HIS A 403 -5.12 -1.29 -0.23
N ASN A 404 -5.77 -1.49 -1.37
CA ASN A 404 -7.19 -1.27 -1.57
C ASN A 404 -7.88 -2.65 -1.52
N PRO A 405 -8.69 -2.95 -0.49
CA PRO A 405 -9.31 -4.27 -0.31
C PRO A 405 -10.16 -4.72 -1.49
N GLN A 406 -10.88 -3.78 -2.13
CA GLN A 406 -11.72 -4.07 -3.28
C GLN A 406 -10.90 -4.41 -4.52
N PHE A 407 -9.73 -3.79 -4.69
CA PHE A 407 -8.80 -4.17 -5.76
C PHE A 407 -8.28 -5.59 -5.57
N ILE A 408 -7.91 -5.97 -4.35
CA ILE A 408 -7.47 -7.33 -4.04
C ILE A 408 -8.59 -8.33 -4.27
N GLN A 409 -9.78 -8.07 -3.74
CA GLN A 409 -10.94 -8.94 -3.91
C GLN A 409 -11.27 -9.15 -5.39
N LYS A 410 -11.22 -8.08 -6.19
CA LYS A 410 -11.46 -8.15 -7.64
C LYS A 410 -10.48 -9.09 -8.35
N ILE A 411 -9.21 -9.16 -7.91
CA ILE A 411 -8.24 -10.12 -8.46
C ILE A 411 -8.55 -11.54 -7.97
N LEU A 412 -8.87 -11.72 -6.68
CA LEU A 412 -9.23 -13.03 -6.12
C LEU A 412 -10.46 -13.63 -6.83
N ASP A 413 -11.45 -12.81 -7.16
CA ASP A 413 -12.66 -13.21 -7.88
C ASP A 413 -12.37 -13.70 -9.32
N MET A 414 -11.24 -13.32 -9.91
CA MET A 414 -10.82 -13.77 -11.24
C MET A 414 -10.16 -15.15 -11.21
N LEU A 415 -9.60 -15.57 -10.08
CA LEU A 415 -8.79 -16.80 -9.99
C LEU A 415 -9.59 -18.08 -10.31
N PRO A 416 -10.85 -18.27 -9.87
CA PRO A 416 -11.61 -19.47 -10.21
C PRO A 416 -11.89 -19.62 -11.71
N GLY A 417 -11.92 -18.52 -12.46
CA GLY A 417 -12.14 -18.51 -13.91
C GLY A 417 -10.84 -18.44 -14.74
N ALA A 418 -9.68 -18.39 -14.09
CA ALA A 418 -8.39 -18.33 -14.77
C ALA A 418 -7.96 -19.74 -15.23
N ASP A 419 -7.47 -19.85 -16.46
CA ASP A 419 -6.93 -21.11 -16.98
C ASP A 419 -5.66 -21.52 -16.20
N PRO A 420 -5.64 -22.67 -15.50
CA PRO A 420 -4.50 -23.11 -14.72
C PRO A 420 -3.24 -23.41 -15.56
N GLU A 421 -3.38 -23.72 -16.85
CA GLU A 421 -2.23 -23.95 -17.74
C GLU A 421 -1.53 -22.64 -18.09
N THR A 422 -2.31 -21.57 -18.30
CA THR A 422 -1.82 -20.22 -18.56
C THR A 422 -1.27 -19.57 -17.29
N TYR A 423 -2.02 -19.62 -16.18
CA TYR A 423 -1.66 -18.99 -14.90
C TYR A 423 -1.23 -20.00 -13.85
N GLN A 424 -0.03 -20.54 -14.03
CA GLN A 424 0.50 -21.64 -13.21
C GLN A 424 0.73 -21.24 -11.75
N THR A 425 0.76 -19.94 -11.43
CA THR A 425 0.98 -19.45 -10.07
C THR A 425 -0.30 -19.05 -9.32
N CYS A 426 -1.49 -19.35 -9.85
CA CYS A 426 -2.79 -19.00 -9.24
C CYS A 426 -2.91 -19.37 -7.75
N ALA A 427 -2.49 -20.58 -7.33
CA ALA A 427 -2.57 -21.00 -5.92
C ALA A 427 -1.69 -20.14 -4.99
N ARG A 428 -0.55 -19.66 -5.50
CA ARG A 428 0.35 -18.75 -4.78
C ARG A 428 -0.24 -17.34 -4.75
N ILE A 429 -0.86 -16.89 -5.84
CA ILE A 429 -1.54 -15.58 -5.90
C ILE A 429 -2.69 -15.57 -4.90
N GLU A 430 -3.52 -16.62 -4.88
CA GLU A 430 -4.62 -16.77 -3.93
C GLU A 430 -4.14 -16.65 -2.48
N GLY A 431 -3.12 -17.41 -2.10
CA GLY A 431 -2.59 -17.37 -0.74
C GLY A 431 -1.95 -16.05 -0.35
N MET A 432 -1.16 -15.44 -1.24
CA MET A 432 -0.52 -14.14 -1.00
C MET A 432 -1.55 -13.03 -0.86
N LEU A 433 -2.49 -12.93 -1.82
CA LEU A 433 -3.49 -11.87 -1.84
C LEU A 433 -4.51 -12.01 -0.72
N THR A 434 -4.92 -13.23 -0.38
CA THR A 434 -5.79 -13.44 0.78
C THR A 434 -5.09 -13.00 2.06
N THR A 435 -3.79 -13.31 2.23
CA THR A 435 -3.03 -12.84 3.40
C THR A 435 -2.91 -11.31 3.43
N ALA A 436 -2.68 -10.67 2.28
CA ALA A 436 -2.64 -9.21 2.19
C ALA A 436 -4.01 -8.56 2.48
N LEU A 437 -5.12 -9.20 2.08
CA LEU A 437 -6.47 -8.75 2.40
C LEU A 437 -6.78 -8.88 3.90
N GLU A 438 -6.36 -9.98 4.52
CA GLU A 438 -6.48 -10.26 5.97
C GLU A 438 -5.68 -9.28 6.85
N GLU A 439 -4.75 -8.50 6.28
CA GLU A 439 -3.93 -7.56 7.08
C GLU A 439 -4.69 -6.32 7.56
N ASP A 440 -5.79 -5.96 6.89
CA ASP A 440 -6.62 -4.84 7.31
C ASP A 440 -7.56 -5.27 8.44
N LEU A 441 -7.18 -4.94 9.67
CA LEU A 441 -7.93 -5.30 10.87
C LEU A 441 -9.32 -4.67 10.91
N ASP A 442 -9.53 -3.54 10.23
CA ASP A 442 -10.81 -2.82 10.23
C ASP A 442 -11.84 -3.40 9.26
N LEU A 443 -11.43 -4.34 8.40
CA LEU A 443 -12.34 -5.15 7.61
C LEU A 443 -13.02 -6.19 8.52
N THR A 444 -14.33 -6.03 8.74
CA THR A 444 -15.12 -7.04 9.46
C THR A 444 -15.47 -8.21 8.52
N PRO A 445 -15.42 -9.47 8.99
CA PRO A 445 -15.78 -10.64 8.17
C PRO A 445 -17.18 -10.54 7.52
N SER A 446 -18.12 -9.85 8.17
CA SER A 446 -19.48 -9.62 7.68
C SER A 446 -19.57 -8.73 6.43
N GLN A 447 -18.50 -8.05 6.02
CA GLN A 447 -18.49 -7.27 4.78
C GLN A 447 -18.22 -8.14 3.54
N PHE A 448 -17.86 -9.42 3.73
CA PHE A 448 -17.49 -10.35 2.66
C PHE A 448 -18.39 -11.59 2.58
N GLU A 449 -19.37 -11.75 3.48
CA GLU A 449 -20.38 -12.79 3.31
C GLU A 449 -21.34 -12.43 2.17
N SER A 450 -21.47 -13.36 1.24
CA SER A 450 -22.23 -13.28 0.02
C SER A 450 -23.69 -12.86 0.23
N SER A 451 -24.14 -11.95 -0.64
CA SER A 451 -25.48 -11.90 -1.24
C SER A 451 -26.62 -12.60 -0.48
N THR A 452 -27.07 -12.03 0.64
CA THR A 452 -28.47 -12.18 1.08
C THR A 452 -28.98 -10.84 1.61
N PRO A 453 -30.20 -10.40 1.22
CA PRO A 453 -30.67 -9.07 1.54
C PRO A 453 -31.19 -9.04 2.98
N LYS A 454 -30.45 -8.40 3.89
CA LYS A 454 -31.01 -7.96 5.18
C LYS A 454 -30.78 -6.45 5.39
N ARG A 455 -31.78 -5.88 6.07
CA ARG A 455 -32.25 -4.48 6.09
C ARG A 455 -31.16 -3.38 6.18
N PRO A 456 -31.44 -2.19 5.60
CA PRO A 456 -30.49 -1.10 5.57
C PRO A 456 -30.37 -0.42 6.94
N VAL A 457 -29.15 -0.36 7.45
CA VAL A 457 -28.72 0.61 8.47
C VAL A 457 -28.17 1.85 7.73
N PRO A 458 -28.51 3.08 8.13
CA PRO A 458 -28.16 4.26 7.34
C PRO A 458 -26.76 4.77 7.69
N SER A 459 -25.76 4.48 6.84
CA SER A 459 -24.54 5.30 6.79
C SER A 459 -23.79 5.18 5.46
N THR A 460 -23.58 6.33 4.82
CA THR A 460 -22.69 6.67 3.69
C THR A 460 -22.92 5.98 2.34
N LYS A 461 -23.28 6.81 1.35
CA LYS A 461 -23.62 6.48 -0.03
C LYS A 461 -22.41 5.96 -0.83
N HIS A 462 -22.14 4.66 -0.78
CA HIS A 462 -21.40 3.96 -1.83
C HIS A 462 -22.28 2.83 -2.37
N HIS A 463 -23.31 3.19 -3.16
CA HIS A 463 -24.07 2.20 -3.90
C HIS A 463 -23.17 1.60 -4.98
N HIS A 464 -22.83 0.33 -4.84
CA HIS A 464 -22.31 -0.48 -5.95
C HIS A 464 -23.41 -0.47 -7.02
N ASP A 465 -23.18 0.22 -8.13
CA ASP A 465 -24.12 0.22 -9.25
C ASP A 465 -23.98 -1.14 -9.95
N PRO A 466 -24.99 -2.03 -9.90
CA PRO A 466 -24.90 -3.34 -10.54
C PRO A 466 -24.69 -3.24 -12.06
N ALA A 467 -24.93 -2.06 -12.67
CA ALA A 467 -24.63 -1.82 -14.07
C ALA A 467 -23.13 -1.68 -14.36
N TYR A 468 -22.28 -1.43 -13.35
CA TYR A 468 -20.83 -1.23 -13.50
C TYR A 468 -20.04 -1.99 -12.40
N PRO A 469 -20.11 -3.33 -12.40
CA PRO A 469 -19.58 -4.15 -11.32
C PRO A 469 -18.05 -4.12 -11.21
N ALA A 470 -17.32 -3.70 -12.26
CA ALA A 470 -15.87 -3.63 -12.21
C ALA A 470 -15.32 -2.33 -11.59
N ILE A 471 -16.17 -1.38 -11.19
CA ILE A 471 -15.69 -0.13 -10.59
C ILE A 471 -15.07 -0.38 -9.21
N ILE A 472 -13.77 -0.13 -9.11
CA ILE A 472 -13.00 -0.21 -7.86
C ILE A 472 -13.09 1.13 -7.12
N PRO A 473 -13.77 1.18 -5.95
CA PRO A 473 -13.93 2.41 -5.18
C PRO A 473 -12.60 3.05 -4.80
N ARG A 474 -12.63 4.37 -4.61
CA ARG A 474 -11.50 5.14 -4.07
C ARG A 474 -11.47 4.96 -2.56
N MET A 475 -10.29 4.72 -2.00
CA MET A 475 -10.10 4.79 -0.54
C MET A 475 -10.24 6.23 -0.02
N ASP A 476 -10.50 6.36 1.29
CA ASP A 476 -10.39 7.64 1.96
C ASP A 476 -8.94 8.15 1.90
N VAL A 477 -8.79 9.36 1.36
CA VAL A 477 -7.50 10.01 1.15
C VAL A 477 -6.83 10.43 2.46
N ALA A 478 -7.63 10.57 3.52
CA ALA A 478 -7.17 10.88 4.86
C ALA A 478 -6.89 9.63 5.70
N ALA A 479 -7.14 8.43 5.17
CA ALA A 479 -6.93 7.18 5.90
C ALA A 479 -5.45 7.04 6.28
N GLN A 480 -5.23 6.86 7.57
CA GLN A 480 -3.94 6.50 8.14
C GLN A 480 -3.97 5.03 8.55
N GLU A 481 -2.85 4.35 8.36
CA GLU A 481 -2.67 3.01 8.89
C GLU A 481 -2.54 3.10 10.42
N LYS A 482 -3.51 2.52 11.13
CA LYS A 482 -3.56 2.57 12.61
C LYS A 482 -2.59 1.60 13.24
N TYR A 483 -2.33 0.47 12.59
CA TYR A 483 -1.57 -0.64 13.15
C TYR A 483 -0.48 -1.08 12.17
N PRO A 484 0.48 -0.20 11.82
CA PRO A 484 1.55 -0.56 10.91
C PRO A 484 2.48 -1.59 11.55
N PHE A 485 3.12 -2.40 10.71
CA PHE A 485 4.05 -3.45 11.09
C PHE A 485 3.38 -4.65 11.77
N TYR A 486 4.23 -5.55 12.27
CA TYR A 486 3.84 -6.82 12.87
C TYR A 486 4.89 -7.31 13.85
N PHE A 487 4.48 -8.23 14.70
CA PHE A 487 5.26 -8.87 15.74
C PHE A 487 5.79 -10.22 15.27
N SER A 488 6.97 -10.58 15.77
CA SER A 488 7.51 -11.95 15.68
C SER A 488 7.61 -12.53 17.07
N ILE A 489 6.84 -13.58 17.33
CA ILE A 489 6.78 -14.20 18.67
C ILE A 489 8.16 -14.73 19.07
N SER A 490 8.92 -15.30 18.13
CA SER A 490 10.27 -15.79 18.41
C SER A 490 11.25 -14.66 18.77
N ALA A 491 11.08 -13.46 18.18
CA ALA A 491 11.87 -12.30 18.59
C ALA A 491 11.49 -11.81 20.00
N LEU A 492 10.20 -11.81 20.34
CA LEU A 492 9.73 -11.47 21.69
C LEU A 492 10.28 -12.47 22.73
N ALA A 493 10.18 -13.77 22.44
CA ALA A 493 10.70 -14.83 23.30
C ALA A 493 12.22 -14.74 23.47
N LYS A 494 12.95 -14.38 22.40
CA LYS A 494 14.39 -14.11 22.45
C LYS A 494 14.74 -12.97 23.40
N VAL A 495 13.94 -11.91 23.48
CA VAL A 495 14.20 -10.81 24.43
C VAL A 495 14.11 -11.28 25.88
N LEU A 496 13.22 -12.22 26.20
CA LEU A 496 12.99 -12.72 27.56
C LEU A 496 13.77 -14.00 27.90
N HIS A 497 14.55 -14.55 26.96
CA HIS A 497 15.24 -15.84 27.11
C HIS A 497 14.28 -17.00 27.49
N THR A 498 13.09 -17.01 26.88
CA THR A 498 12.06 -18.03 27.13
C THR A 498 11.74 -18.85 25.87
N THR A 499 10.97 -19.93 26.03
CA THR A 499 10.47 -20.70 24.89
C THR A 499 9.45 -19.89 24.10
N THR A 500 9.39 -20.09 22.78
CA THR A 500 8.44 -19.34 21.93
C THR A 500 7.03 -19.91 22.12
N PRO A 501 6.04 -19.10 22.55
CA PRO A 501 4.65 -19.53 22.56
C PRO A 501 4.21 -20.06 21.19
N PRO A 502 3.45 -21.15 21.12
CA PRO A 502 2.76 -21.52 19.89
C PRO A 502 1.89 -20.36 19.39
N ILE A 503 1.81 -20.22 18.06
CA ILE A 503 1.17 -19.04 17.46
C ILE A 503 -0.31 -18.94 17.82
N ASP A 504 -1.00 -20.08 17.94
CA ASP A 504 -2.43 -20.12 18.23
C ASP A 504 -2.69 -19.86 19.72
N ASP A 505 -1.86 -20.34 20.66
CA ASP A 505 -1.91 -19.92 22.08
C ASP A 505 -1.76 -18.40 22.23
N PHE A 506 -0.79 -17.81 21.51
CA PHE A 506 -0.57 -16.37 21.55
C PHE A 506 -1.76 -15.59 20.96
N ARG A 507 -2.36 -16.08 19.87
CA ARG A 507 -3.60 -15.51 19.32
C ARG A 507 -4.77 -15.65 20.27
N GLY A 508 -4.92 -16.80 20.92
CA GLY A 508 -5.93 -17.06 21.94
C GLY A 508 -5.85 -16.05 23.06
N ALA A 509 -4.63 -15.78 23.57
CA ALA A 509 -4.40 -14.76 24.58
C ALA A 509 -4.80 -13.36 24.13
N LEU A 510 -4.45 -12.95 22.90
CA LEU A 510 -4.89 -11.65 22.37
C LEU A 510 -6.41 -11.56 22.23
N SER A 511 -7.03 -12.61 21.69
CA SER A 511 -8.48 -12.66 21.46
C SER A 511 -9.27 -12.67 22.77
N HIS A 512 -8.78 -13.39 23.79
CA HIS A 512 -9.37 -13.40 25.13
C HIS A 512 -9.38 -11.99 25.75
N LEU A 513 -8.33 -11.21 25.49
CA LEU A 513 -8.22 -9.81 25.91
C LEU A 513 -9.02 -8.83 25.02
N GLY A 514 -9.71 -9.32 24.00
CA GLY A 514 -10.51 -8.51 23.07
C GLY A 514 -9.72 -7.84 21.94
N TYR A 515 -8.48 -8.26 21.70
CA TYR A 515 -7.65 -7.75 20.60
C TYR A 515 -7.75 -8.64 19.36
N ARG A 516 -7.77 -8.00 18.19
CA ARG A 516 -7.80 -8.67 16.89
C ARG A 516 -6.38 -9.08 16.52
N SER A 517 -6.23 -10.21 15.84
CA SER A 517 -4.92 -10.62 15.32
C SER A 517 -5.00 -11.31 13.96
N THR A 518 -4.05 -10.99 13.08
CA THR A 518 -3.94 -11.54 11.73
C THR A 518 -2.49 -11.86 11.41
N ARG A 519 -2.19 -12.28 10.18
CA ARG A 519 -0.84 -12.58 9.68
C ARG A 519 -0.33 -11.40 8.86
N SER A 520 0.98 -11.27 8.70
CA SER A 520 1.53 -10.42 7.63
C SER A 520 2.00 -11.26 6.44
N HIS A 521 1.67 -10.81 5.24
CA HIS A 521 2.16 -11.34 3.97
C HIS A 521 3.68 -11.17 3.82
N THR A 522 4.26 -10.14 4.46
CA THR A 522 5.69 -9.82 4.33
C THR A 522 6.60 -10.80 5.08
N LYS A 523 6.07 -11.54 6.07
CA LYS A 523 6.87 -12.47 6.87
C LYS A 523 6.06 -13.64 7.41
N PRO A 524 6.51 -14.89 7.23
CA PRO A 524 5.88 -16.04 7.87
C PRO A 524 6.00 -15.98 9.39
N ASN A 525 5.05 -16.61 10.08
CA ASN A 525 4.99 -16.67 11.55
C ASN A 525 5.00 -15.28 12.23
N SER A 526 4.41 -14.30 11.54
CA SER A 526 4.16 -12.97 12.07
C SER A 526 2.74 -12.85 12.60
N ILE A 527 2.55 -11.95 13.56
CA ILE A 527 1.25 -11.52 14.05
C ILE A 527 1.11 -10.02 13.88
N ARG A 528 0.05 -9.59 13.20
CA ARG A 528 -0.42 -8.20 13.21
C ARG A 528 -1.59 -8.09 14.17
N THR A 529 -1.68 -7.00 14.94
CA THR A 529 -2.72 -6.84 15.97
C THR A 529 -2.92 -5.38 16.33
N ASP A 530 -4.10 -5.06 16.86
CA ASP A 530 -4.43 -3.77 17.45
C ASP A 530 -4.08 -3.68 18.95
N ALA A 531 -3.49 -4.74 19.52
CA ALA A 531 -2.94 -4.74 20.86
C ALA A 531 -1.73 -3.79 20.96
N PRO A 532 -1.71 -2.88 21.94
CA PRO A 532 -0.57 -1.99 22.15
C PRO A 532 0.60 -2.75 22.80
N TRP A 533 1.81 -2.19 22.71
CA TRP A 533 3.05 -2.84 23.13
C TRP A 533 3.06 -3.27 24.60
N GLU A 534 2.44 -2.51 25.49
CA GLU A 534 2.32 -2.84 26.90
C GLU A 534 1.52 -4.13 27.14
N VAL A 535 0.52 -4.40 26.30
CA VAL A 535 -0.27 -5.65 26.32
C VAL A 535 0.55 -6.79 25.75
N ILE A 536 1.24 -6.58 24.62
CA ILE A 536 2.12 -7.59 24.03
C ILE A 536 3.16 -8.08 25.05
N TRP A 537 3.80 -7.15 25.75
CA TRP A 537 4.75 -7.52 26.80
C TRP A 537 4.10 -8.14 28.03
N GLU A 538 2.85 -7.80 28.34
CA GLU A 538 2.11 -8.47 29.41
C GLU A 538 1.81 -9.92 29.06
N VAL A 539 1.31 -10.19 27.85
CA VAL A 539 1.09 -11.56 27.37
C VAL A 539 2.39 -12.36 27.46
N MET A 540 3.51 -11.80 27.02
CA MET A 540 4.81 -12.49 27.12
C MET A 540 5.29 -12.70 28.57
N ARG A 541 5.02 -11.77 29.50
CA ARG A 541 5.32 -11.96 30.93
C ARG A 541 4.47 -13.07 31.53
N GLU A 542 3.18 -13.12 31.19
CA GLU A 542 2.27 -14.16 31.66
C GLU A 542 2.61 -15.53 31.06
N TRP A 543 3.12 -15.59 29.83
CA TRP A 543 3.69 -16.81 29.27
C TRP A 543 4.86 -17.33 30.11
N VAL A 544 5.80 -16.46 30.47
CA VAL A 544 6.93 -16.82 31.35
C VAL A 544 6.43 -17.30 32.70
N ARG A 545 5.43 -16.63 33.30
CA ARG A 545 4.90 -16.99 34.61
C ARG A 545 4.15 -18.32 34.62
N GLN A 546 3.27 -18.53 33.64
CA GLN A 546 2.33 -19.66 33.63
C GLN A 546 2.91 -20.93 32.97
N TRP A 547 3.70 -20.78 31.90
CA TRP A 547 4.07 -21.91 31.03
C TRP A 547 5.57 -22.13 30.88
N SER A 548 6.38 -21.06 30.84
CA SER A 548 7.82 -21.17 30.59
C SER A 548 8.68 -20.28 31.51
N PRO A 549 8.76 -20.61 32.81
CA PRO A 549 9.56 -19.86 33.78
C PRO A 549 11.04 -19.79 33.41
N ILE A 550 11.64 -18.63 33.62
CA ILE A 550 13.06 -18.37 33.38
C ILE A 550 13.82 -18.31 34.71
N LYS A 551 15.10 -18.70 34.70
CA LYS A 551 15.97 -18.56 35.88
C LYS A 551 16.26 -17.07 36.13
N GLU A 552 16.25 -16.62 37.38
CA GLU A 552 16.54 -15.20 37.72
C GLU A 552 17.89 -14.71 37.18
N THR A 553 18.89 -15.60 37.09
CA THR A 553 20.23 -15.29 36.56
C THR A 553 20.31 -15.24 35.03
N SER A 554 19.25 -15.63 34.32
CA SER A 554 19.25 -15.72 32.85
C SER A 554 19.22 -14.34 32.17
N LEU A 555 18.70 -13.32 32.84
CA LEU A 555 18.59 -11.96 32.34
C LEU A 555 19.56 -11.06 33.09
N LYS A 556 20.57 -10.55 32.39
CA LYS A 556 21.56 -9.64 33.00
C LYS A 556 20.92 -8.28 33.29
N PRO A 557 21.22 -7.64 34.42
CA PRO A 557 20.81 -6.26 34.69
C PRO A 557 21.17 -5.32 33.54
N GLY A 558 20.29 -4.37 33.22
CA GLY A 558 20.46 -3.44 32.10
C GLY A 558 20.10 -3.98 30.71
N THR A 559 19.79 -5.28 30.57
CA THR A 559 19.24 -5.82 29.32
C THR A 559 17.77 -5.48 29.14
N ALA A 560 17.30 -5.48 27.90
CA ALA A 560 15.89 -5.22 27.60
C ALA A 560 14.97 -6.24 28.29
N GLY A 561 15.32 -7.53 28.26
CA GLY A 561 14.56 -8.57 28.95
C GLY A 561 14.44 -8.33 30.46
N ALA A 562 15.53 -7.95 31.12
CA ALA A 562 15.51 -7.62 32.55
C ALA A 562 14.58 -6.44 32.85
N ALA A 563 14.60 -5.39 32.01
CA ALA A 563 13.71 -4.25 32.16
C ALA A 563 12.22 -4.62 31.97
N ILE A 564 11.92 -5.49 30.99
CA ILE A 564 10.55 -5.97 30.75
C ILE A 564 10.06 -6.86 31.91
N MET A 565 10.87 -7.82 32.36
CA MET A 565 10.51 -8.71 33.49
C MET A 565 10.46 -7.98 34.84
N GLY A 566 11.22 -6.89 34.99
CA GLY A 566 11.14 -6.02 36.17
C GLY A 566 9.75 -5.40 36.39
N LYS A 567 8.92 -5.34 35.35
CA LYS A 567 7.53 -4.85 35.39
C LYS A 567 6.48 -5.98 35.57
N SER A 568 6.90 -7.19 35.95
CA SER A 568 5.97 -8.31 36.19
C SER A 568 5.06 -8.08 37.40
N ARG A 569 3.87 -8.70 37.39
CA ARG A 569 2.91 -8.62 38.50
C ARG A 569 3.50 -9.01 39.84
N GLU A 570 4.30 -10.06 39.86
CA GLU A 570 4.96 -10.54 41.07
C GLU A 570 5.93 -9.51 41.62
N ASN A 571 6.67 -8.82 40.75
CA ASN A 571 7.59 -7.76 41.14
C ASN A 571 6.86 -6.47 41.56
N LEU A 572 5.72 -6.16 40.94
CA LEU A 572 4.89 -5.01 41.28
C LEU A 572 4.13 -5.22 42.61
N ARG A 573 3.64 -6.43 42.88
CA ARG A 573 2.95 -6.81 44.13
C ARG A 573 3.90 -6.93 45.34
N LYS A 574 5.19 -7.13 45.12
CA LYS A 574 6.22 -7.10 46.17
C LYS A 574 6.51 -5.68 46.71
N LEU A 575 6.03 -4.63 46.02
CA LEU A 575 6.12 -3.23 46.45
C LEU A 575 4.79 -2.85 47.12
N SER A 576 4.82 -2.33 48.36
CA SER A 576 3.61 -1.95 49.12
C SER A 576 2.76 -0.90 48.40
N ASP A 577 1.44 -0.98 48.57
CA ASP A 577 0.43 -0.24 47.78
C ASP A 577 0.52 1.31 47.88
N GLU A 578 1.06 1.87 48.97
CA GLU A 578 1.21 3.34 49.11
C GLU A 578 2.53 3.89 48.51
N ASP A 579 3.54 3.03 48.28
CA ASP A 579 4.88 3.40 47.81
C ASP A 579 5.17 2.93 46.37
N GLN A 580 4.21 2.30 45.70
CA GLN A 580 4.41 1.62 44.42
C GLN A 580 4.95 2.55 43.32
N TRP A 581 4.44 3.80 43.27
CA TRP A 581 4.85 4.80 42.28
C TRP A 581 6.14 5.52 42.66
N LEU A 582 6.32 5.85 43.95
CA LEU A 582 7.51 6.51 44.48
C LEU A 582 8.73 5.59 44.43
N SER A 583 8.57 4.30 44.72
CA SER A 583 9.64 3.30 44.65
C SER A 583 10.06 2.99 43.21
N LEU A 584 9.12 2.88 42.26
CA LEU A 584 9.43 2.72 40.83
C LEU A 584 10.11 3.97 40.27
N LEU A 585 9.59 5.16 40.59
CA LEU A 585 10.23 6.42 40.20
C LEU A 585 11.63 6.55 40.82
N LYS A 586 11.79 6.23 42.11
CA LYS A 586 13.08 6.22 42.80
C LYS A 586 14.05 5.24 42.15
N LYS A 587 13.61 4.02 41.82
CA LYS A 587 14.45 3.01 41.14
C LYS A 587 14.86 3.46 39.75
N ASP A 588 13.93 4.03 38.98
CA ASP A 588 14.20 4.55 37.65
C ASP A 588 15.13 5.78 37.67
N LEU A 589 14.96 6.68 38.66
CA LEU A 589 15.84 7.81 38.89
C LEU A 589 17.25 7.35 39.31
N MET A 590 17.34 6.38 40.23
CA MET A 590 18.63 5.83 40.65
C MET A 590 19.34 5.13 39.50
N SER A 591 18.62 4.34 38.69
CA SER A 591 19.18 3.71 37.50
C SER A 591 19.60 4.74 36.43
N ALA A 592 18.84 5.83 36.28
CA ALA A 592 19.20 6.96 35.41
C ALA A 592 20.49 7.65 35.86
N VAL A 593 20.67 7.82 37.19
CA VAL A 593 21.87 8.39 37.82
C VAL A 593 23.07 7.49 37.63
N GLU A 594 22.94 6.19 37.88
CA GLU A 594 24.03 5.21 37.76
C GLU A 594 24.47 5.00 36.31
N ALA A 595 23.55 5.10 35.35
CA ALA A 595 23.84 4.89 33.93
C ALA A 595 24.15 6.20 33.17
N GLY A 596 24.03 7.37 33.80
CA GLY A 596 24.24 8.68 33.17
C GLY A 596 25.72 8.89 32.79
N ARG A 597 25.99 9.21 31.52
CA ARG A 597 27.37 9.45 31.05
C ARG A 597 27.80 10.90 31.23
N ASP A 598 26.86 11.83 31.13
CA ASP A 598 27.05 13.26 31.32
C ASP A 598 25.77 13.90 31.87
N ILE A 599 25.83 15.18 32.20
CA ILE A 599 24.73 15.94 32.83
C ILE A 599 23.50 16.02 31.90
N SER A 600 23.70 16.12 30.58
CA SER A 600 22.60 16.21 29.60
C SER A 600 21.88 14.86 29.43
N ASP A 601 22.64 13.77 29.35
CA ASP A 601 22.16 12.39 29.32
C ASP A 601 21.43 12.03 30.63
N LEU A 602 21.94 12.49 31.77
CA LEU A 602 21.30 12.32 33.07
C LEU A 602 19.96 13.05 33.15
N VAL A 603 19.92 14.33 32.78
CA VAL A 603 18.67 15.12 32.74
C VAL A 603 17.64 14.45 31.84
N THR A 604 18.05 13.99 30.66
CA THR A 604 17.17 13.30 29.71
C THR A 604 16.61 11.99 30.28
N LYS A 605 17.43 11.21 30.99
CA LYS A 605 17.01 9.94 31.62
C LYS A 605 16.08 10.16 32.80
N VAL A 606 16.32 11.21 33.58
CA VAL A 606 15.47 11.67 34.69
C VAL A 606 14.12 12.16 34.16
N GLU A 607 14.10 12.97 33.10
CA GLU A 607 12.86 13.41 32.46
C GLU A 607 12.06 12.24 31.89
N ALA A 608 12.74 11.26 31.28
CA ALA A 608 12.10 10.04 30.81
C ALA A 608 11.54 9.20 31.97
N ALA A 609 12.22 9.13 33.12
CA ALA A 609 11.73 8.45 34.33
C ALA A 609 10.47 9.12 34.90
N LEU A 610 10.47 10.45 34.97
CA LEU A 610 9.31 11.22 35.41
C LEU A 610 8.11 11.04 34.47
N TYR A 611 8.34 10.98 33.15
CA TYR A 611 7.31 10.68 32.17
C TYR A 611 6.72 9.26 32.36
N ARG A 612 7.58 8.25 32.57
CA ARG A 612 7.17 6.85 32.82
C ARG A 612 6.32 6.68 34.09
N SER A 613 6.56 7.50 35.11
CA SER A 613 5.81 7.45 36.38
C SER A 613 4.43 8.11 36.32
N GLY A 614 4.08 8.81 35.22
CA GLY A 614 2.84 9.59 35.12
C GLY A 614 2.83 10.89 35.94
N SER A 615 3.89 11.21 36.68
CA SER A 615 3.94 12.37 37.60
C SER A 615 3.90 13.74 36.90
N ARG A 616 4.12 13.81 35.58
CA ARG A 616 4.16 15.08 34.84
C ARG A 616 2.77 15.71 34.65
N THR A 617 1.68 14.96 34.76
CA THR A 617 0.31 15.51 34.70
C THR A 617 -0.11 16.19 36.01
N SER A 618 0.47 15.78 37.15
CA SER A 618 0.08 16.27 38.48
C SER A 618 0.66 17.65 38.85
N TRP A 619 1.73 18.10 38.19
CA TRP A 619 2.43 19.33 38.61
C TRP A 619 1.96 20.63 37.96
N LYS A 620 0.99 20.58 37.03
CA LYS A 620 0.39 21.81 36.46
C LYS A 620 -0.72 22.42 37.30
N SER A 621 -1.10 21.79 38.41
CA SER A 621 -2.11 22.28 39.34
C SER A 621 -1.50 22.52 40.72
N ALA A 622 -0.68 23.56 40.85
CA ALA A 622 -0.43 24.22 42.13
C ALA A 622 -1.10 25.60 42.06
N PRO A 623 -1.95 25.98 43.03
CA PRO A 623 -2.68 27.24 42.96
C PRO A 623 -1.74 28.38 43.34
N ALA A 624 -1.71 29.42 42.50
CA ALA A 624 -1.17 30.71 42.88
C ALA A 624 -2.07 31.33 43.96
N SER A 625 -1.40 32.00 44.90
CA SER A 625 -1.88 32.72 46.08
C SER A 625 -3.24 33.41 45.97
N ALA A 626 -3.97 33.32 47.09
CA ALA A 626 -5.24 33.97 47.37
C ALA A 626 -5.16 35.51 47.34
N GLU A 627 -6.10 36.12 46.61
CA GLU A 627 -6.65 37.44 46.95
C GLU A 627 -8.18 37.34 46.93
N LYS A 628 -8.80 37.76 48.03
CA LYS A 628 -10.25 37.83 48.21
C LYS A 628 -10.75 39.15 47.63
N SER A 629 -11.74 39.11 46.75
CA SER A 629 -12.77 40.15 46.69
C SER A 629 -14.12 39.51 46.39
N SER A 630 -15.08 39.84 47.24
CA SER A 630 -16.48 39.50 47.20
C SER A 630 -17.20 40.41 46.21
N ASP A 631 -17.99 39.85 45.30
CA ASP A 631 -19.38 40.27 45.09
C ASP A 631 -20.13 39.26 44.24
N ALA A 632 -21.37 39.00 44.65
CA ALA A 632 -22.24 37.96 44.16
C ALA A 632 -23.18 38.50 43.07
N ASP A 633 -23.36 37.72 42.00
CA ASP A 633 -24.59 37.70 41.21
C ASP A 633 -24.79 36.31 40.58
N PRO A 634 -26.01 35.73 40.57
CA PRO A 634 -26.21 34.33 40.19
C PRO A 634 -26.42 34.18 38.67
N GLN A 635 -25.55 33.41 38.02
CA GLN A 635 -25.73 32.93 36.64
C GLN A 635 -25.93 31.40 36.56
N PRO A 636 -26.55 30.91 35.47
CA PRO A 636 -27.40 29.73 35.46
C PRO A 636 -26.64 28.40 35.46
N VAL A 637 -27.34 27.37 35.92
CA VAL A 637 -26.94 25.96 36.03
C VAL A 637 -26.17 25.47 34.78
N PRO A 638 -24.91 25.03 34.91
CA PRO A 638 -24.22 24.38 33.81
C PRO A 638 -24.69 22.93 33.64
N GLU A 639 -24.94 22.59 32.38
CA GLU A 639 -25.24 21.26 31.87
C GLU A 639 -24.24 20.19 32.33
N LYS A 640 -24.76 18.95 32.43
CA LYS A 640 -24.07 17.72 32.81
C LYS A 640 -22.62 17.65 32.29
N ALA A 641 -21.70 17.48 33.23
CA ALA A 641 -20.30 17.17 32.97
C ALA A 641 -20.15 15.98 31.99
N PRO A 642 -19.19 16.04 31.04
CA PRO A 642 -18.90 14.91 30.16
C PRO A 642 -18.42 13.71 30.98
N ALA A 643 -18.87 12.52 30.57
CA ALA A 643 -18.53 11.25 31.18
C ALA A 643 -17.01 11.11 31.43
N GLN A 644 -16.65 10.69 32.64
CA GLN A 644 -15.26 10.36 32.98
C GLN A 644 -14.70 9.34 31.98
N PRO A 645 -13.47 9.51 31.47
CA PRO A 645 -12.86 8.52 30.60
C PRO A 645 -12.70 7.21 31.37
N PHE A 646 -13.24 6.11 30.82
CA PHE A 646 -12.97 4.75 31.30
C PHE A 646 -11.46 4.57 31.46
N LYS A 647 -10.96 4.49 32.70
CA LYS A 647 -9.56 4.15 32.98
C LYS A 647 -9.34 2.72 32.50
N ARG A 648 -8.55 2.53 31.43
CA ARG A 648 -8.10 1.19 31.03
C ARG A 648 -7.39 0.54 32.23
N PRO A 649 -7.70 -0.70 32.60
CA PRO A 649 -7.00 -1.39 33.68
C PRO A 649 -5.50 -1.46 33.35
N HIS A 650 -4.65 -1.37 34.37
CA HIS A 650 -3.21 -1.45 34.17
C HIS A 650 -2.86 -2.81 33.52
N PRO A 651 -1.94 -2.89 32.55
CA PRO A 651 -1.63 -4.14 31.87
C PRO A 651 -1.33 -5.30 32.84
N SER A 652 -0.68 -5.01 33.96
CA SER A 652 -0.40 -5.98 35.02
C SER A 652 -1.62 -6.46 35.84
N THR A 653 -2.85 -6.11 35.45
CA THR A 653 -4.08 -6.64 36.07
C THR A 653 -4.97 -7.39 35.08
N LEU A 654 -4.60 -7.45 33.79
CA LEU A 654 -5.30 -8.21 32.75
C LEU A 654 -5.32 -9.72 33.02
N GLU A 655 -6.44 -10.40 32.86
CA GLU A 655 -6.44 -11.87 32.93
C GLU A 655 -6.00 -12.44 31.59
N VAL A 656 -4.78 -12.99 31.52
CA VAL A 656 -4.23 -13.56 30.27
C VAL A 656 -4.44 -15.07 30.26
N VAL A 657 -5.29 -15.54 29.34
CA VAL A 657 -5.60 -16.95 29.13
C VAL A 657 -5.07 -17.39 27.76
N PHE A 658 -4.17 -18.37 27.74
CA PHE A 658 -3.66 -18.97 26.51
C PHE A 658 -4.61 -20.08 26.05
N ASP A 659 -5.46 -19.76 25.08
CA ASP A 659 -6.48 -20.66 24.54
C ASP A 659 -6.18 -21.00 23.07
N ASP A 660 -5.53 -22.14 22.85
CA ASP A 660 -5.21 -22.68 21.51
C ASP A 660 -6.47 -22.85 20.64
N ALA A 661 -7.61 -23.25 21.22
CA ALA A 661 -8.84 -23.47 20.46
C ALA A 661 -9.38 -22.14 19.92
N LEU A 662 -9.47 -21.12 20.79
CA LEU A 662 -9.84 -19.76 20.39
C LEU A 662 -8.87 -19.19 19.35
N GLY A 663 -7.56 -19.43 19.52
CA GLY A 663 -6.54 -19.02 18.56
C GLY A 663 -6.73 -19.62 17.17
N ARG A 664 -7.05 -20.92 17.09
CA ARG A 664 -7.35 -21.62 15.84
C ARG A 664 -8.63 -21.11 15.20
N GLU A 665 -9.67 -20.85 15.99
CA GLU A 665 -10.92 -20.26 15.51
C GLU A 665 -10.66 -18.90 14.87
N VAL A 666 -9.96 -18.00 15.55
CA VAL A 666 -9.59 -16.67 15.01
C VAL A 666 -8.80 -16.79 13.71
N SER A 667 -7.83 -17.72 13.64
CA SER A 667 -7.09 -17.95 12.39
C SER A 667 -7.98 -18.53 11.27
N ALA A 668 -9.07 -19.22 11.60
CA ALA A 668 -9.98 -19.84 10.64
C ALA A 668 -11.13 -18.91 10.18
N VAL A 669 -11.42 -17.83 10.93
CA VAL A 669 -12.46 -16.84 10.61
C VAL A 669 -12.34 -16.31 9.18
N HIS A 670 -11.11 -16.08 8.71
CA HIS A 670 -10.89 -15.43 7.42
C HIS A 670 -10.88 -16.39 6.24
N THR A 671 -10.46 -17.65 6.41
CA THR A 671 -10.50 -18.66 5.36
C THR A 671 -10.36 -20.08 5.93
N LYS A 672 -11.36 -20.93 5.71
CA LYS A 672 -11.28 -22.39 6.02
C LYS A 672 -10.45 -23.20 5.02
N LYS A 673 -10.15 -22.62 3.86
CA LYS A 673 -9.36 -23.24 2.77
C LYS A 673 -7.86 -23.24 3.10
N ARG A 674 -7.16 -24.33 2.79
CA ARG A 674 -5.69 -24.38 2.87
C ARG A 674 -5.10 -23.56 1.71
N LEU A 675 -4.40 -22.46 2.00
CA LEU A 675 -3.77 -21.61 0.98
C LEU A 675 -2.24 -21.66 1.02
N VAL A 676 -1.62 -21.44 -0.13
CA VAL A 676 -0.16 -21.29 -0.29
C VAL A 676 0.24 -19.85 0.03
N ARG A 677 0.32 -19.53 1.33
CA ARG A 677 0.62 -18.16 1.79
C ARG A 677 2.10 -17.77 1.66
N TYR A 678 2.99 -18.71 1.99
CA TYR A 678 4.44 -18.50 1.96
C TYR A 678 5.09 -19.64 1.18
N GLN A 679 6.06 -19.31 0.34
CA GLN A 679 6.81 -20.32 -0.39
C GLN A 679 7.88 -20.92 0.54
N LEU A 680 7.67 -22.18 0.93
CA LEU A 680 8.48 -22.82 1.99
C LEU A 680 9.83 -23.38 1.50
N ASN A 681 10.06 -23.50 0.18
CA ASN A 681 11.33 -23.97 -0.38
C ASN A 681 11.59 -23.37 -1.77
N PRO A 682 12.67 -22.60 -1.97
CA PRO A 682 13.04 -22.15 -3.29
C PRO A 682 13.65 -23.30 -4.13
N ARG A 683 13.27 -23.39 -5.42
CA ARG A 683 13.85 -24.36 -6.38
C ARG A 683 15.31 -23.99 -6.73
N ALA A 684 16.03 -24.90 -7.37
CA ALA A 684 17.50 -24.91 -7.57
C ALA A 684 18.18 -23.67 -8.21
N ASN A 685 17.45 -22.62 -8.62
CA ASN A 685 18.00 -21.43 -9.29
C ASN A 685 17.77 -20.12 -8.51
N TRP A 686 17.43 -20.20 -7.23
CA TRP A 686 17.09 -19.03 -6.43
C TRP A 686 18.31 -18.14 -6.16
N GLY A 687 18.14 -16.84 -6.36
CA GLY A 687 19.17 -15.80 -6.19
C GLY A 687 19.80 -15.80 -4.79
N PRO A 688 20.82 -14.94 -4.55
CA PRO A 688 21.78 -15.11 -3.46
C PRO A 688 21.09 -15.28 -2.12
N LEU A 689 21.05 -16.54 -1.67
CA LEU A 689 20.63 -16.94 -0.35
C LEU A 689 21.53 -16.23 0.67
N ASN A 690 20.90 -15.63 1.67
CA ASN A 690 21.51 -15.09 2.91
C ASN A 690 22.30 -13.78 2.80
N ARG A 691 21.61 -12.63 2.71
CA ARG A 691 22.10 -11.37 3.33
C ARG A 691 21.04 -10.49 4.00
N ALA A 692 19.75 -10.64 3.70
CA ALA A 692 18.69 -9.77 4.25
C ALA A 692 18.08 -10.23 5.58
N GLY A 693 18.74 -11.13 6.32
CA GLY A 693 18.18 -11.77 7.52
C GLY A 693 19.12 -11.86 8.72
N ARG A 694 20.17 -11.06 8.79
CA ARG A 694 21.00 -10.93 10.00
C ARG A 694 20.94 -9.51 10.55
#